data_AF-A0A1D2JEE1-F1
#
_entry.id   AF-A0A1D2JEE1-F1
#
_cell.length_a   1.000
_cell.length_b   1.000
_cell.length_c   1.000
_cell.angle_alpha   90.00
_cell.angle_beta   90.00
_cell.angle_gamma   90.00
#
_symmetry.space_group_name_H-M   'P 1'
#
loop_
_entity.id
_entity.type
_entity.pdbx_description
1 polymer ?
#
loop_
_entity_poly.entity_id
_entity_poly.type
_entity_poly.pdbx_seq_one_letter_code
_entity_poly.pdbx_strand_id
1 'polypeptide(L)'
;MKTALLSWSLLSLILNPVISTSTSHTGSDNILKKPSAPQANLQADKSPGSSHTVFNGVEVPPMKQLNATNFDETIKEGYWFVKHYSPYCPYCLDIAPTWQTLYEFYYTSNPLSTSTSKQAPAAQSSLNSFNGFYNFHFASMDCIANADKCQALKVAAFPMFILYYKGEKLESFIGKKSIKAMSEFIEEKLEHIKPGSRPLKGLKLPKPGDTKVDSTPLSDTSGSKLESKPEGKSETSTSVSTTSGKPQPARPVPNPQGTSIPLTAESFQKLVTTTHVPWFIKFYTQWCSHCQAMAPSWEQMSKDMKGILNVGEVNCETERRLCKDARVSSYPTIYFFRGGERVEYHGLRGLGDLVSYARKAAEVVGNGVQYVDAAAFKEMEQTEEVIFLYFFDKATTSEDFAALDRLTLSLVGRARLVKTDSEILATRFRISTWPRLLVSRDGKPSYYNALAPKDMRDFRQVLSWMESVWLPIVPELTATNAREILPGKFVVLGILSRLRSDEFIQDKKELKNAALEWMDKQTKLFQLERQELRDAKELRIEEAEDRNDQRALRAAKNRQITIRESDKKQVVFAWVDGIFWDRWLRTTYGIDVKNGERVIINDEDNRRYWDTTTSGAYIMPSRTSILDTITQVISPSSKLKPKSTVGFFEGLFFKTRSFIQAHPFIFIALIFLVVVFSSLCVKGRLRRLRGAGGLLGAVTGTSGGGFFHLDGKEGLLGVGSGSGKVD
;
A
#
# COMPACT_ATOMS: atom_id res chain seq x y z
N MET A 1 -58.95 -3.87 19.71
CA MET A 1 -57.89 -4.64 20.38
C MET A 1 -57.37 -5.68 19.38
N LYS A 2 -56.09 -5.88 19.10
CA LYS A 2 -54.89 -5.01 19.15
C LYS A 2 -54.21 -5.20 17.76
N THR A 3 -53.69 -4.25 16.98
CA THR A 3 -53.32 -2.83 17.17
C THR A 3 -52.25 -2.57 18.24
N ALA A 4 -51.16 -3.34 18.21
CA ALA A 4 -49.98 -3.16 19.08
C ALA A 4 -48.66 -3.76 18.54
N LEU A 5 -48.44 -3.82 17.21
CA LEU A 5 -47.25 -4.48 16.62
C LEU A 5 -46.49 -3.68 15.53
N LEU A 6 -46.87 -2.42 15.27
CA LEU A 6 -46.24 -1.58 14.23
C LEU A 6 -45.71 -0.22 14.74
N SER A 7 -45.70 0.01 16.05
CA SER A 7 -45.22 1.25 16.68
C SER A 7 -43.87 1.10 17.41
N TRP A 8 -43.24 -0.08 17.37
CA TRP A 8 -42.03 -0.41 18.14
C TRP A 8 -40.83 -0.86 17.27
N SER A 9 -40.71 -0.33 16.03
CA SER A 9 -39.54 -0.55 15.17
C SER A 9 -38.80 0.71 14.72
N LEU A 10 -39.13 1.88 15.31
CA LEU A 10 -38.54 3.19 14.93
C LEU A 10 -37.73 3.87 16.04
N LEU A 11 -37.45 3.19 17.17
CA LEU A 11 -36.69 3.76 18.30
C LEU A 11 -35.43 2.97 18.71
N SER A 12 -35.04 1.93 17.95
CA SER A 12 -33.85 1.11 18.24
C SER A 12 -32.56 1.58 17.53
N LEU A 13 -32.61 2.65 16.73
CA LEU A 13 -31.51 3.13 15.88
C LEU A 13 -30.43 3.98 16.61
N ILE A 14 -30.40 4.02 17.95
CA ILE A 14 -29.56 4.97 18.72
C ILE A 14 -28.62 4.29 19.74
N LEU A 15 -28.69 2.97 19.98
CA LEU A 15 -27.89 2.30 21.02
C LEU A 15 -26.93 1.23 20.49
N ASN A 16 -25.63 1.46 20.68
CA ASN A 16 -24.57 0.45 20.57
C ASN A 16 -24.68 -0.59 21.71
N PRO A 17 -24.44 -1.89 21.45
CA PRO A 17 -24.17 -2.86 22.50
C PRO A 17 -22.68 -3.23 22.61
N VAL A 18 -22.20 -3.37 23.85
CA VAL A 18 -20.85 -3.82 24.20
C VAL A 18 -20.98 -4.95 25.24
N ILE A 19 -20.55 -6.16 24.84
CA ILE A 19 -19.99 -7.27 25.66
C ILE A 19 -20.88 -8.09 26.62
N SER A 20 -20.85 -9.43 26.40
CA SER A 20 -21.02 -10.60 27.31
C SER A 20 -22.40 -10.86 28.00
N THR A 21 -22.75 -12.04 28.54
CA THR A 21 -22.00 -13.28 28.94
C THR A 21 -22.69 -14.62 28.60
N SER A 22 -21.87 -15.68 28.57
CA SER A 22 -22.09 -17.15 28.71
C SER A 22 -23.41 -17.76 29.25
N THR A 23 -23.78 -18.92 28.69
CA THR A 23 -23.96 -20.26 29.37
C THR A 23 -24.16 -21.34 28.29
N SER A 24 -23.19 -22.22 28.02
CA SER A 24 -23.05 -23.60 28.56
C SER A 24 -24.14 -24.61 28.15
N HIS A 25 -23.82 -25.51 27.21
CA HIS A 25 -24.38 -26.87 27.14
C HIS A 25 -23.31 -27.86 26.66
N THR A 26 -23.44 -29.11 27.09
CA THR A 26 -22.39 -30.15 27.15
C THR A 26 -22.67 -31.36 26.27
N GLY A 27 -21.62 -31.98 25.74
CA GLY A 27 -21.65 -33.30 25.08
C GLY A 27 -22.07 -33.26 23.60
N SER A 28 -21.56 -34.12 22.71
CA SER A 28 -20.59 -35.22 22.89
C SER A 28 -19.90 -35.55 21.56
N ASP A 29 -18.67 -36.06 21.67
CA ASP A 29 -17.89 -36.84 20.70
C ASP A 29 -18.40 -36.99 19.25
N ASN A 30 -17.60 -36.50 18.30
CA ASN A 30 -17.46 -37.16 17.00
C ASN A 30 -16.06 -36.94 16.39
N ILE A 31 -15.32 -38.03 16.28
CA ILE A 31 -13.98 -38.08 15.68
C ILE A 31 -14.13 -38.01 14.15
N LEU A 32 -13.65 -36.94 13.51
CA LEU A 32 -13.70 -36.81 12.06
C LEU A 32 -12.32 -36.60 11.41
N LYS A 33 -11.96 -37.66 10.69
CA LYS A 33 -10.82 -37.91 9.79
C LYS A 33 -10.23 -36.68 9.09
N LYS A 34 -8.89 -36.67 9.09
CA LYS A 34 -8.01 -35.89 8.19
C LYS A 34 -8.33 -36.21 6.72
N PRO A 35 -8.52 -35.20 5.83
CA PRO A 35 -8.81 -35.46 4.42
C PRO A 35 -7.55 -35.94 3.67
N SER A 36 -7.71 -37.00 2.88
CA SER A 36 -6.68 -37.56 2.00
C SER A 36 -6.52 -36.74 0.72
N ALA A 37 -5.27 -36.43 0.34
CA ALA A 37 -4.96 -35.81 -0.95
C ALA A 37 -5.20 -36.79 -2.12
N PRO A 38 -5.57 -36.29 -3.32
CA PRO A 38 -5.78 -37.14 -4.49
C PRO A 38 -4.45 -37.73 -5.01
N GLN A 39 -4.46 -39.02 -5.31
CA GLN A 39 -3.35 -39.70 -5.98
C GLN A 39 -3.32 -39.30 -7.47
N ALA A 40 -2.17 -38.83 -7.95
CA ALA A 40 -1.87 -38.68 -9.36
C ALA A 40 -0.48 -39.28 -9.64
N ASN A 41 -0.47 -40.41 -10.35
CA ASN A 41 0.67 -41.08 -11.00
C ASN A 41 2.06 -40.87 -10.39
N LEU A 42 2.39 -41.72 -9.40
CA LEU A 42 3.77 -42.13 -9.15
C LEU A 42 4.23 -43.06 -10.28
N GLN A 43 4.83 -42.51 -11.33
CA GLN A 43 5.82 -43.27 -12.10
C GLN A 43 7.11 -43.32 -11.28
N ALA A 44 7.68 -44.51 -11.17
CA ALA A 44 8.77 -44.78 -10.25
C ALA A 44 10.09 -44.18 -10.76
N ASP A 45 10.82 -43.49 -9.89
CA ASP A 45 12.28 -43.46 -9.97
C ASP A 45 12.95 -43.45 -8.59
N LYS A 46 13.63 -44.57 -8.35
CA LYS A 46 14.75 -44.91 -7.46
C LYS A 46 15.11 -44.02 -6.24
N SER A 47 15.27 -44.71 -5.12
CA SER A 47 15.96 -44.26 -3.91
C SER A 47 17.45 -43.92 -4.16
N PRO A 48 18.08 -43.08 -3.32
CA PRO A 48 19.37 -42.46 -3.65
C PRO A 48 20.56 -43.40 -3.45
N GLY A 49 21.19 -43.81 -4.55
CA GLY A 49 22.43 -44.57 -4.55
C GLY A 49 23.12 -44.59 -5.91
N SER A 50 24.39 -44.16 -5.93
CA SER A 50 25.39 -44.42 -6.98
C SER A 50 24.95 -44.27 -8.46
N SER A 51 24.82 -43.02 -8.94
CA SER A 51 25.14 -42.71 -10.34
C SER A 51 26.21 -41.61 -10.38
N HIS A 52 27.35 -41.93 -10.97
CA HIS A 52 28.33 -40.91 -11.36
C HIS A 52 27.71 -40.11 -12.52
N THR A 53 27.83 -38.78 -12.47
CA THR A 53 27.40 -37.92 -13.58
C THR A 53 28.57 -37.64 -14.51
N VAL A 54 28.31 -37.31 -15.77
CA VAL A 54 29.37 -37.02 -16.75
C VAL A 54 29.22 -35.59 -17.22
N PHE A 55 30.21 -34.76 -16.91
CA PHE A 55 30.25 -33.36 -17.32
C PHE A 55 31.57 -33.09 -18.04
N ASN A 56 31.53 -32.45 -19.22
CA ASN A 56 32.71 -32.23 -20.07
C ASN A 56 33.52 -33.51 -20.40
N GLY A 57 32.88 -34.69 -20.37
CA GLY A 57 33.53 -35.98 -20.59
C GLY A 57 34.35 -36.50 -19.40
N VAL A 58 34.25 -35.84 -18.24
CA VAL A 58 34.84 -36.27 -16.97
C VAL A 58 33.75 -36.84 -16.07
N GLU A 59 34.03 -37.96 -15.40
CA GLU A 59 33.14 -38.55 -14.40
C GLU A 59 33.20 -37.75 -13.09
N VAL A 60 32.04 -37.23 -12.68
CA VAL A 60 31.84 -36.47 -11.45
C VAL A 60 31.17 -37.39 -10.41
N PRO A 61 31.75 -37.58 -9.22
CA PRO A 61 31.17 -38.39 -8.17
C PRO A 61 29.93 -37.68 -7.57
N PRO A 62 28.97 -38.41 -7.00
CA PRO A 62 27.80 -37.82 -6.37
C PRO A 62 28.21 -36.85 -5.25
N MET A 63 27.48 -35.73 -5.14
CA MET A 63 27.76 -34.70 -4.14
C MET A 63 27.63 -35.25 -2.71
N LYS A 64 28.55 -34.85 -1.82
CA LYS A 64 28.57 -35.28 -0.43
C LYS A 64 27.32 -34.79 0.31
N GLN A 65 26.56 -35.73 0.89
CA GLN A 65 25.48 -35.41 1.82
C GLN A 65 26.04 -35.30 3.25
N LEU A 66 25.68 -34.24 3.97
CA LEU A 66 26.05 -34.05 5.37
C LEU A 66 24.87 -34.41 6.28
N ASN A 67 25.17 -35.23 7.27
CA ASN A 67 24.29 -35.58 8.38
C ASN A 67 24.83 -35.00 9.69
N ALA A 68 23.99 -34.92 10.72
CA ALA A 68 24.33 -34.32 12.01
C ALA A 68 25.64 -34.87 12.64
N THR A 69 25.93 -36.16 12.47
CA THR A 69 27.16 -36.82 12.95
C THR A 69 28.41 -36.41 12.17
N ASN A 70 28.31 -36.32 10.84
CA ASN A 70 29.48 -36.17 9.96
C ASN A 70 29.80 -34.69 9.70
N PHE A 71 28.85 -33.80 9.93
CA PHE A 71 28.94 -32.37 9.65
C PHE A 71 30.18 -31.73 10.30
N ASP A 72 30.34 -31.88 11.62
CA ASP A 72 31.39 -31.22 12.38
C ASP A 72 32.79 -31.75 12.08
N GLU A 73 32.92 -33.00 11.64
CA GLU A 73 34.22 -33.56 11.22
C GLU A 73 34.62 -33.07 9.84
N THR A 74 33.68 -33.09 8.89
CA THR A 74 33.97 -32.72 7.49
C THR A 74 34.33 -31.26 7.31
N ILE A 75 33.73 -30.34 8.08
CA ILE A 75 33.89 -28.89 7.89
C ILE A 75 35.15 -28.31 8.58
N LYS A 76 35.87 -29.13 9.37
CA LYS A 76 37.16 -28.73 10.00
C LYS A 76 38.23 -28.37 8.97
N GLU A 77 38.23 -29.00 7.81
CA GLU A 77 39.26 -28.85 6.79
C GLU A 77 38.69 -28.32 5.47
N GLY A 78 39.31 -27.26 4.94
CA GLY A 78 38.91 -26.62 3.70
C GLY A 78 37.73 -25.65 3.83
N TYR A 79 37.30 -25.14 2.68
CA TYR A 79 36.11 -24.33 2.48
C TYR A 79 34.96 -25.24 2.04
N TRP A 80 33.80 -25.16 2.71
CA TRP A 80 32.64 -25.98 2.40
C TRP A 80 31.43 -25.11 2.08
N PHE A 81 30.97 -25.17 0.83
CA PHE A 81 29.74 -24.48 0.41
C PHE A 81 28.56 -25.46 0.45
N VAL A 82 27.69 -25.28 1.43
CA VAL A 82 26.67 -26.26 1.82
C VAL A 82 25.26 -25.74 1.52
N LYS A 83 24.51 -26.48 0.71
CA LYS A 83 23.06 -26.28 0.49
C LYS A 83 22.25 -26.95 1.58
N HIS A 84 21.62 -26.15 2.44
CA HIS A 84 20.64 -26.60 3.44
C HIS A 84 19.25 -26.57 2.79
N TYR A 85 18.59 -27.72 2.69
CA TYR A 85 17.34 -27.85 1.95
C TYR A 85 16.32 -28.74 2.67
N SER A 86 15.11 -28.79 2.13
CA SER A 86 14.03 -29.69 2.54
C SER A 86 13.48 -30.41 1.30
N PRO A 87 13.30 -31.74 1.33
CA PRO A 87 12.81 -32.51 0.17
C PRO A 87 11.37 -32.16 -0.24
N TYR A 88 10.57 -31.57 0.65
CA TYR A 88 9.18 -31.18 0.37
C TYR A 88 9.02 -29.68 0.02
N CYS A 89 10.11 -28.92 -0.05
CA CYS A 89 10.06 -27.49 -0.37
C CYS A 89 10.11 -27.28 -1.90
N PRO A 90 9.09 -26.67 -2.54
CA PRO A 90 9.09 -26.45 -4.00
C PRO A 90 10.33 -25.71 -4.50
N TYR A 91 10.71 -24.62 -3.83
CA TYR A 91 11.92 -23.85 -4.15
C TYR A 91 13.24 -24.66 -3.98
N CYS A 92 13.24 -25.76 -3.22
CA CYS A 92 14.39 -26.67 -3.12
C CYS A 92 14.46 -27.67 -4.28
N LEU A 93 13.31 -28.04 -4.86
CA LEU A 93 13.22 -28.88 -6.05
C LEU A 93 13.66 -28.08 -7.28
N ASP A 94 13.13 -26.86 -7.45
CA ASP A 94 13.48 -25.96 -8.56
C ASP A 94 14.98 -25.65 -8.64
N ILE A 95 15.65 -25.53 -7.48
CA ILE A 95 17.09 -25.23 -7.42
C ILE A 95 18.00 -26.46 -7.55
N ALA A 96 17.44 -27.67 -7.44
CA ALA A 96 18.23 -28.91 -7.48
C ALA A 96 19.11 -29.03 -8.75
N PRO A 97 18.60 -28.85 -10.00
CA PRO A 97 19.43 -28.95 -11.20
C PRO A 97 20.47 -27.83 -11.30
N THR A 98 20.17 -26.61 -10.81
CA THR A 98 21.14 -25.50 -10.83
C THR A 98 22.32 -25.77 -9.90
N TRP A 99 22.07 -26.42 -8.76
CA TRP A 99 23.09 -26.75 -7.76
C TRP A 99 23.98 -27.92 -8.20
N GLN A 100 23.37 -28.92 -8.85
CA GLN A 100 24.09 -30.07 -9.40
C GLN A 100 25.05 -29.62 -10.52
N THR A 101 24.56 -28.85 -11.50
CA THR A 101 25.40 -28.33 -12.59
C THR A 101 26.47 -27.35 -12.12
N LEU A 102 26.22 -26.55 -11.08
CA LEU A 102 27.23 -25.69 -10.46
C LEU A 102 28.40 -26.53 -9.91
N TYR A 103 28.09 -27.61 -9.17
CA TYR A 103 29.10 -28.52 -8.65
C TYR A 103 29.89 -29.24 -9.75
N GLU A 104 29.21 -29.77 -10.77
CA GLU A 104 29.85 -30.44 -11.91
C GLU A 104 30.78 -29.50 -12.69
N PHE A 105 30.34 -28.26 -12.91
CA PHE A 105 31.14 -27.22 -13.55
C PHE A 105 32.41 -26.90 -12.75
N TYR A 106 32.30 -26.66 -11.44
CA TYR A 106 33.46 -26.35 -10.61
C TYR A 106 34.38 -27.56 -10.42
N TYR A 107 33.84 -28.76 -10.21
CA TYR A 107 34.62 -30.00 -10.08
C TYR A 107 35.48 -30.30 -11.32
N THR A 108 34.94 -30.03 -12.52
CA THR A 108 35.64 -30.25 -13.80
C THR A 108 36.51 -29.05 -14.24
N SER A 109 36.49 -27.94 -13.51
CA SER A 109 37.24 -26.73 -13.86
C SER A 109 38.73 -26.83 -13.47
N ASN A 110 39.64 -26.69 -14.43
CA ASN A 110 41.09 -26.70 -14.17
C ASN A 110 41.60 -25.26 -13.95
N PRO A 111 42.15 -24.92 -12.76
CA PRO A 111 42.66 -23.57 -12.47
C PRO A 111 44.01 -23.23 -13.12
N LEU A 112 44.72 -24.19 -13.71
CA LEU A 112 46.09 -24.01 -14.25
C LEU A 112 46.17 -24.09 -15.79
N SER A 113 45.05 -24.03 -16.50
CA SER A 113 45.00 -24.17 -17.97
C SER A 113 45.45 -22.92 -18.75
N THR A 114 46.64 -22.39 -18.46
CA THR A 114 47.38 -21.51 -19.37
C THR A 114 48.28 -22.34 -20.27
N SER A 115 47.86 -22.56 -21.52
CA SER A 115 48.64 -23.11 -22.65
C SER A 115 49.41 -24.44 -22.45
N THR A 116 49.15 -25.41 -23.34
CA THR A 116 50.02 -26.59 -23.60
C THR A 116 49.88 -27.82 -22.70
N SER A 117 48.65 -28.28 -22.44
CA SER A 117 48.41 -29.72 -22.21
C SER A 117 47.01 -30.15 -22.67
N LYS A 118 46.93 -31.17 -23.52
CA LYS A 118 45.66 -31.83 -23.87
C LYS A 118 45.07 -32.50 -22.62
N GLN A 119 43.74 -32.62 -22.59
CA GLN A 119 42.99 -33.16 -21.47
C GLN A 119 43.47 -34.58 -21.09
N ALA A 120 43.88 -34.74 -19.84
CA ALA A 120 44.00 -36.03 -19.16
C ALA A 120 43.26 -35.92 -17.81
N PRO A 121 42.43 -36.90 -17.43
CA PRO A 121 41.69 -36.84 -16.18
C PRO A 121 42.64 -37.07 -14.99
N ALA A 122 43.04 -35.99 -14.33
CA ALA A 122 43.91 -36.06 -13.17
C ALA A 122 43.14 -36.61 -11.95
N ALA A 123 43.71 -37.61 -11.27
CA ALA A 123 43.07 -38.28 -10.14
C ALA A 123 42.77 -37.33 -8.97
N GLN A 124 41.76 -37.68 -8.16
CA GLN A 124 41.11 -36.83 -7.16
C GLN A 124 42.00 -36.22 -6.07
N SER A 125 43.21 -36.74 -5.84
CA SER A 125 44.18 -36.22 -4.85
C SER A 125 45.28 -35.35 -5.46
N SER A 126 45.29 -35.13 -6.77
CA SER A 126 46.31 -34.31 -7.43
C SER A 126 46.13 -32.82 -7.10
N LEU A 127 47.24 -32.13 -6.83
CA LEU A 127 47.31 -30.69 -6.52
C LEU A 127 46.77 -29.78 -7.65
N ASN A 128 46.56 -30.35 -8.84
CA ASN A 128 46.09 -29.68 -10.05
C ASN A 128 44.55 -29.75 -10.22
N SER A 129 43.85 -30.50 -9.37
CA SER A 129 42.37 -30.54 -9.35
C SER A 129 41.79 -29.29 -8.69
N PHE A 130 40.54 -28.91 -9.01
CA PHE A 130 39.88 -27.77 -8.37
C PHE A 130 39.88 -27.87 -6.84
N ASN A 131 39.43 -29.01 -6.32
CA ASN A 131 39.38 -29.29 -4.89
C ASN A 131 40.79 -29.29 -4.28
N GLY A 132 41.80 -29.89 -4.94
CA GLY A 132 43.17 -29.88 -4.43
C GLY A 132 43.84 -28.49 -4.44
N PHE A 133 43.53 -27.67 -5.44
CA PHE A 133 44.17 -26.36 -5.63
C PHE A 133 43.59 -25.28 -4.70
N TYR A 134 42.27 -25.22 -4.52
CA TYR A 134 41.61 -24.22 -3.66
C TYR A 134 41.20 -24.75 -2.28
N ASN A 135 41.21 -26.06 -2.07
CA ASN A 135 40.60 -26.72 -0.91
C ASN A 135 39.13 -26.28 -0.69
N PHE A 136 38.37 -26.20 -1.80
CA PHE A 136 36.98 -25.76 -1.84
C PHE A 136 36.08 -26.91 -2.26
N HIS A 137 35.04 -27.19 -1.48
CA HIS A 137 34.17 -28.36 -1.61
C HIS A 137 32.69 -27.97 -1.59
N PHE A 138 31.86 -28.78 -2.24
CA PHE A 138 30.40 -28.62 -2.27
C PHE A 138 29.73 -29.76 -1.51
N ALA A 139 28.65 -29.43 -0.78
CA ALA A 139 27.82 -30.43 -0.13
C ALA A 139 26.35 -30.01 -0.07
N SER A 140 25.48 -30.93 0.31
CA SER A 140 24.11 -30.63 0.71
C SER A 140 23.72 -31.32 2.01
N MET A 141 22.72 -30.75 2.68
CA MET A 141 22.21 -31.21 3.97
C MET A 141 20.69 -31.15 3.97
N ASP A 142 20.06 -32.28 4.23
CA ASP A 142 18.60 -32.36 4.44
C ASP A 142 18.26 -31.95 5.87
N CYS A 143 17.55 -30.82 6.01
CA CYS A 143 17.13 -30.28 7.29
C CYS A 143 15.82 -30.87 7.83
N ILE A 144 15.12 -31.72 7.07
CA ILE A 144 14.05 -32.56 7.63
C ILE A 144 14.66 -33.76 8.33
N ALA A 145 15.66 -34.40 7.71
CA ALA A 145 16.40 -35.50 8.33
C ALA A 145 17.28 -35.05 9.52
N ASN A 146 17.80 -33.81 9.48
CA ASN A 146 18.74 -33.28 10.48
C ASN A 146 18.24 -31.97 11.13
N ALA A 147 16.98 -31.95 11.58
CA ALA A 147 16.30 -30.76 12.10
C ALA A 147 17.09 -30.03 13.20
N ASP A 148 17.51 -30.74 14.25
CA ASP A 148 18.21 -30.16 15.41
C ASP A 148 19.49 -29.42 15.00
N LYS A 149 20.25 -30.00 14.07
CA LYS A 149 21.50 -29.41 13.58
C LYS A 149 21.24 -28.19 12.70
N CYS A 150 20.23 -28.23 11.82
CA CYS A 150 19.85 -27.05 11.04
C CYS A 150 19.28 -25.91 11.91
N GLN A 151 18.60 -26.24 13.01
CA GLN A 151 18.16 -25.27 14.01
C GLN A 151 19.35 -24.63 14.75
N ALA A 152 20.33 -25.44 15.18
CA ALA A 152 21.57 -24.95 15.79
C ALA A 152 22.38 -24.03 14.85
N LEU A 153 22.43 -24.36 13.55
CA LEU A 153 23.06 -23.57 12.49
C LEU A 153 22.23 -22.32 12.07
N LYS A 154 21.06 -22.11 12.70
CA LYS A 154 20.14 -20.99 12.46
C LYS A 154 19.65 -20.89 11.00
N VAL A 155 19.36 -22.03 10.38
CA VAL A 155 18.79 -22.09 9.03
C VAL A 155 17.30 -21.69 9.08
N ALA A 156 17.02 -20.41 8.83
CA ALA A 156 15.67 -19.84 8.96
C ALA A 156 14.74 -20.08 7.76
N ALA A 157 15.28 -20.48 6.61
CA ALA A 157 14.51 -20.70 5.38
C ALA A 157 15.22 -21.70 4.45
N PHE A 158 14.46 -22.36 3.57
CA PHE A 158 14.99 -23.31 2.59
C PHE A 158 14.72 -22.83 1.14
N PRO A 159 15.63 -23.05 0.17
CA PRO A 159 17.02 -23.49 0.35
C PRO A 159 17.91 -22.34 0.83
N MET A 160 18.86 -22.61 1.72
CA MET A 160 19.88 -21.65 2.20
C MET A 160 21.28 -22.18 1.93
N PHE A 161 22.15 -21.33 1.39
CA PHE A 161 23.54 -21.68 1.08
C PHE A 161 24.46 -20.97 2.05
N ILE A 162 25.33 -21.74 2.71
CA ILE A 162 26.28 -21.23 3.71
C ILE A 162 27.67 -21.72 3.36
N LEU A 163 28.63 -20.81 3.36
CA LEU A 163 30.05 -21.10 3.24
C LEU A 163 30.64 -21.25 4.66
N TYR A 164 31.28 -22.38 4.92
CA TYR A 164 32.00 -22.66 6.14
C TYR A 164 33.51 -22.76 5.89
N TYR A 165 34.30 -22.46 6.91
CA TYR A 165 35.75 -22.58 6.91
C TYR A 165 36.23 -22.91 8.33
N LYS A 166 37.11 -23.92 8.48
CA LYS A 166 37.68 -24.33 9.77
C LYS A 166 36.65 -24.61 10.89
N GLY A 167 35.52 -25.23 10.54
CA GLY A 167 34.43 -25.50 11.50
C GLY A 167 33.47 -24.32 11.75
N GLU A 168 33.80 -23.11 11.30
CA GLU A 168 32.99 -21.92 11.54
C GLU A 168 32.18 -21.48 10.30
N LYS A 169 31.06 -20.79 10.54
CA LYS A 169 30.25 -20.16 9.49
C LYS A 169 30.92 -18.86 9.05
N LEU A 170 31.41 -18.81 7.81
CA LEU A 170 32.04 -17.62 7.23
C LEU A 170 30.97 -16.64 6.73
N GLU A 171 30.12 -17.08 5.79
CA GLU A 171 29.14 -16.22 5.15
C GLU A 171 27.92 -17.02 4.66
N SER A 172 26.75 -16.39 4.56
CA SER A 172 25.56 -16.96 3.91
C SER A 172 25.23 -16.19 2.65
N PHE A 173 25.00 -16.89 1.54
CA PHE A 173 24.71 -16.29 0.24
C PHE A 173 23.28 -15.70 0.21
N ILE A 174 23.17 -14.41 -0.09
CA ILE A 174 21.91 -13.63 -0.11
C ILE A 174 21.50 -13.24 -1.56
N GLY A 175 22.33 -13.56 -2.56
CA GLY A 175 22.10 -13.19 -3.96
C GLY A 175 20.96 -13.94 -4.66
N LYS A 176 20.71 -13.58 -5.93
CA LYS A 176 19.79 -14.33 -6.81
C LYS A 176 20.29 -15.78 -6.92
N LYS A 177 19.41 -16.77 -6.78
CA LYS A 177 19.78 -18.20 -6.83
C LYS A 177 19.91 -18.69 -8.28
N SER A 178 20.76 -18.01 -9.07
CA SER A 178 21.09 -18.37 -10.45
C SER A 178 22.56 -18.80 -10.53
N ILE A 179 22.91 -19.63 -11.53
CA ILE A 179 24.29 -20.08 -11.73
C ILE A 179 25.24 -18.88 -11.81
N LYS A 180 24.86 -17.81 -12.52
CA LYS A 180 25.64 -16.56 -12.63
C LYS A 180 25.97 -15.92 -11.28
N ALA A 181 24.97 -15.65 -10.45
CA ALA A 181 25.21 -14.97 -9.18
C ALA A 181 25.89 -15.88 -8.14
N MET A 182 25.67 -17.20 -8.21
CA MET A 182 26.42 -18.16 -7.38
C MET A 182 27.88 -18.28 -7.84
N SER A 183 28.16 -18.28 -9.15
CA SER A 183 29.54 -18.26 -9.65
C SER A 183 30.25 -16.94 -9.36
N GLU A 184 29.59 -15.79 -9.50
CA GLU A 184 30.16 -14.47 -9.13
C GLU A 184 30.61 -14.46 -7.66
N PHE A 185 29.78 -14.98 -6.74
CA PHE A 185 30.13 -15.16 -5.33
C PHE A 185 31.29 -16.15 -5.12
N ILE A 186 31.31 -17.28 -5.83
CA ILE A 186 32.38 -18.27 -5.71
C ILE A 186 33.70 -17.70 -6.22
N GLU A 187 33.75 -17.11 -7.42
CA GLU A 187 34.98 -16.52 -7.98
C GLU A 187 35.54 -15.41 -7.09
N GLU A 188 34.69 -14.55 -6.50
CA GLU A 188 35.11 -13.55 -5.50
C GLU A 188 35.86 -14.21 -4.33
N LYS A 189 35.33 -15.31 -3.78
CA LYS A 189 36.00 -16.03 -2.68
C LYS A 189 37.24 -16.79 -3.16
N LEU A 190 37.25 -17.35 -4.37
CA LEU A 190 38.43 -18.01 -4.94
C LEU A 190 39.58 -17.03 -5.14
N GLU A 191 39.31 -15.79 -5.57
CA GLU A 191 40.31 -14.73 -5.73
C GLU A 191 40.85 -14.25 -4.37
N HIS A 192 40.03 -14.24 -3.32
CA HIS A 192 40.51 -14.06 -1.94
C HIS A 192 41.37 -15.24 -1.43
N ILE A 193 41.10 -16.48 -1.87
CA ILE A 193 41.87 -17.66 -1.46
C ILE A 193 43.22 -17.71 -2.18
N LYS A 194 43.25 -17.44 -3.49
CA LYS A 194 44.46 -17.33 -4.32
C LYS A 194 44.26 -16.23 -5.38
N PRO A 195 44.83 -15.03 -5.21
CA PRO A 195 44.64 -13.94 -6.16
C PRO A 195 45.31 -14.23 -7.52
N GLY A 196 44.68 -13.78 -8.60
CA GLY A 196 45.22 -13.89 -9.97
C GLY A 196 45.19 -15.29 -10.60
N SER A 197 44.54 -16.27 -9.99
CA SER A 197 44.40 -17.64 -10.54
C SER A 197 43.34 -17.78 -11.64
N ARG A 198 42.43 -16.80 -11.78
CA ARG A 198 41.32 -16.82 -12.75
C ARG A 198 41.04 -15.43 -13.33
N PRO A 199 40.48 -15.34 -14.56
CA PRO A 199 40.18 -14.06 -15.18
C PRO A 199 38.91 -13.42 -14.59
N LEU A 200 39.01 -12.18 -14.11
CA LEU A 200 37.91 -11.43 -13.47
C LEU A 200 36.67 -11.17 -14.35
N LYS A 201 36.73 -11.40 -15.67
CA LYS A 201 35.63 -11.19 -16.61
C LYS A 201 35.61 -12.25 -17.71
N GLY A 202 34.41 -12.73 -18.07
CA GLY A 202 34.16 -13.46 -19.32
C GLY A 202 34.07 -14.99 -19.22
N LEU A 203 33.86 -15.57 -18.04
CA LEU A 203 33.64 -17.02 -17.90
C LEU A 203 32.32 -17.43 -18.58
N LYS A 204 32.37 -18.41 -19.51
CA LYS A 204 31.17 -19.05 -20.07
C LYS A 204 30.57 -19.98 -19.03
N LEU A 205 29.29 -19.77 -18.69
CA LEU A 205 28.58 -20.51 -17.66
C LEU A 205 27.55 -21.48 -18.26
N PRO A 206 27.36 -22.67 -17.67
CA PRO A 206 26.28 -23.58 -18.06
C PRO A 206 24.90 -23.01 -17.76
N LYS A 207 23.90 -23.48 -18.49
CA LYS A 207 22.49 -23.43 -18.07
C LYS A 207 22.21 -24.63 -17.14
N PRO A 208 21.18 -24.54 -16.28
CA PRO A 208 20.78 -25.66 -15.43
C PRO A 208 20.40 -26.88 -16.27
N GLY A 209 21.07 -28.01 -16.03
CA GLY A 209 20.90 -29.26 -16.77
C GLY A 209 21.86 -29.51 -17.94
N ASP A 210 22.72 -28.55 -18.30
CA ASP A 210 23.74 -28.76 -19.34
C ASP A 210 24.82 -29.77 -18.89
N THR A 211 25.30 -30.62 -19.80
CA THR A 211 26.35 -31.62 -19.54
C THR A 211 27.73 -31.26 -20.11
N LYS A 212 27.85 -30.16 -20.85
CA LYS A 212 29.11 -29.67 -21.45
C LYS A 212 29.15 -28.15 -21.55
N VAL A 213 30.30 -27.55 -21.23
CA VAL A 213 30.63 -26.13 -21.47
C VAL A 213 32.13 -25.98 -21.74
N ASP A 214 32.48 -25.32 -22.85
CA ASP A 214 33.86 -24.94 -23.14
C ASP A 214 34.32 -23.81 -22.20
N SER A 215 35.29 -24.12 -21.33
CA SER A 215 35.86 -23.18 -20.35
C SER A 215 36.91 -22.22 -20.92
N THR A 216 37.02 -22.10 -22.25
CA THR A 216 37.94 -21.16 -22.90
C THR A 216 37.45 -19.71 -22.81
N PRO A 217 38.32 -18.76 -22.40
CA PRO A 217 38.00 -17.34 -22.53
C PRO A 217 37.84 -16.97 -24.01
N LEU A 218 37.04 -15.94 -24.28
CA LEU A 218 36.86 -15.41 -25.64
C LEU A 218 38.21 -14.90 -26.18
N SER A 219 38.68 -15.50 -27.27
CA SER A 219 39.79 -14.98 -28.07
C SER A 219 39.30 -13.84 -28.95
N ASP A 220 39.95 -12.68 -28.87
CA ASP A 220 39.64 -11.51 -29.70
C ASP A 220 39.93 -11.76 -31.18
N THR A 221 38.87 -11.93 -31.99
CA THR A 221 38.93 -11.73 -33.45
C THR A 221 37.60 -11.20 -34.00
N SER A 222 37.44 -9.88 -34.04
CA SER A 222 36.94 -9.20 -35.25
C SER A 222 37.57 -7.83 -35.33
N GLY A 223 38.02 -7.45 -36.52
CA GLY A 223 39.04 -6.41 -36.69
C GLY A 223 38.49 -4.99 -36.83
N SER A 224 39.40 -4.04 -36.61
CA SER A 224 39.41 -2.69 -37.21
C SER A 224 38.14 -1.84 -37.05
N LYS A 225 38.17 -0.94 -36.07
CA LYS A 225 38.41 0.46 -36.45
C LYS A 225 39.18 1.22 -35.37
N LEU A 226 39.97 2.19 -35.83
CA LEU A 226 40.63 3.23 -35.05
C LEU A 226 39.56 4.01 -34.22
N GLU A 227 39.87 4.67 -33.10
CA GLU A 227 41.15 5.31 -32.74
C GLU A 227 41.62 4.99 -31.31
N SER A 228 42.92 5.09 -31.11
CA SER A 228 43.58 4.87 -29.83
C SER A 228 44.46 6.06 -29.44
N LYS A 229 44.46 6.35 -28.13
CA LYS A 229 45.65 6.79 -27.35
C LYS A 229 46.22 8.22 -27.62
N PRO A 230 47.13 8.74 -26.75
CA PRO A 230 47.22 8.49 -25.30
C PRO A 230 47.75 9.64 -24.38
N GLU A 231 47.69 9.34 -23.06
CA GLU A 231 48.74 9.52 -22.03
C GLU A 231 49.30 10.91 -21.64
N GLY A 232 49.22 11.15 -20.33
CA GLY A 232 50.11 12.05 -19.58
C GLY A 232 50.16 11.61 -18.12
N LYS A 233 51.27 11.00 -17.68
CA LYS A 233 51.52 10.60 -16.28
C LYS A 233 51.75 11.83 -15.40
N SER A 234 51.39 11.78 -14.12
CA SER A 234 52.42 11.74 -13.05
C SER A 234 51.83 11.44 -11.68
N GLU A 235 52.68 10.87 -10.82
CA GLU A 235 52.48 10.78 -9.38
C GLU A 235 52.63 12.19 -8.75
N THR A 236 51.91 12.47 -7.66
CA THR A 236 52.42 13.24 -6.51
C THR A 236 51.53 13.00 -5.29
N SER A 237 52.17 12.71 -4.17
CA SER A 237 51.59 12.57 -2.84
C SER A 237 51.15 13.90 -2.23
N THR A 238 49.94 13.98 -1.64
CA THR A 238 49.76 14.81 -0.44
C THR A 238 48.62 14.35 0.47
N SER A 239 48.99 14.05 1.72
CA SER A 239 48.26 14.34 2.96
C SER A 239 46.73 14.31 2.98
N VAL A 240 46.23 13.34 3.75
CA VAL A 240 45.17 13.53 4.75
C VAL A 240 45.14 14.97 5.31
N SER A 241 44.06 15.71 5.05
CA SER A 241 43.77 16.98 5.72
C SER A 241 42.68 16.77 6.78
N THR A 242 43.13 16.44 7.99
CA THR A 242 42.27 16.29 9.17
C THR A 242 41.76 17.67 9.63
N THR A 243 40.59 18.10 9.15
CA THR A 243 39.87 19.22 9.80
C THR A 243 39.26 18.74 11.12
N SER A 244 39.86 19.18 12.21
CA SER A 244 39.53 18.83 13.59
C SER A 244 38.17 19.36 14.03
N GLY A 245 37.11 18.63 13.69
CA GLY A 245 35.80 18.75 14.33
C GLY A 245 35.84 18.22 15.76
N LYS A 246 35.58 19.10 16.73
CA LYS A 246 35.46 18.79 18.17
C LYS A 246 34.56 17.55 18.39
N PRO A 247 34.97 16.52 19.16
CA PRO A 247 34.15 15.31 19.32
C PRO A 247 32.79 15.66 19.94
N GLN A 248 31.71 15.45 19.20
CA GLN A 248 30.37 15.39 19.80
C GLN A 248 30.30 14.11 20.66
N PRO A 249 29.66 14.15 21.84
CA PRO A 249 29.57 12.97 22.70
C PRO A 249 28.86 11.84 21.96
N ALA A 250 29.41 10.63 22.06
CA ALA A 250 28.87 9.44 21.41
C ALA A 250 27.39 9.26 21.80
N ARG A 251 26.49 9.31 20.81
CA ARG A 251 25.06 9.07 21.04
C ARG A 251 24.87 7.65 21.57
N PRO A 252 24.05 7.42 22.61
CA PRO A 252 23.81 6.07 23.11
C PRO A 252 23.18 5.21 22.00
N VAL A 253 23.72 4.01 21.81
CA VAL A 253 23.26 3.06 20.78
C VAL A 253 21.79 2.69 21.06
N PRO A 254 20.85 2.93 20.12
CA PRO A 254 19.44 2.56 20.30
C PRO A 254 19.28 1.05 20.49
N ASN A 255 18.40 0.64 21.41
CA ASN A 255 18.01 -0.76 21.65
C ASN A 255 19.20 -1.76 21.58
N PRO A 256 20.12 -1.75 22.57
CA PRO A 256 21.30 -2.61 22.54
C PRO A 256 20.99 -4.10 22.75
N GLN A 257 19.81 -4.45 23.28
CA GLN A 257 19.41 -5.84 23.54
C GLN A 257 18.60 -6.46 22.39
N GLY A 258 17.92 -5.66 21.58
CA GLY A 258 17.02 -6.16 20.53
C GLY A 258 15.70 -6.68 21.11
N THR A 259 15.15 -5.99 22.12
CA THR A 259 13.94 -6.39 22.84
C THR A 259 13.02 -5.19 23.07
N SER A 260 11.71 -5.42 23.13
CA SER A 260 10.77 -4.38 23.56
C SER A 260 10.95 -4.09 25.06
N ILE A 261 11.17 -2.83 25.41
CA ILE A 261 11.31 -2.40 26.80
C ILE A 261 9.94 -2.07 27.38
N PRO A 262 9.51 -2.69 28.50
CA PRO A 262 8.28 -2.30 29.18
C PRO A 262 8.46 -0.91 29.81
N LEU A 263 7.54 0.01 29.49
CA LEU A 263 7.58 1.40 29.94
C LEU A 263 6.48 1.66 30.98
N THR A 264 6.89 2.22 32.12
CA THR A 264 6.03 2.76 33.17
C THR A 264 5.82 4.25 32.96
N ALA A 265 4.91 4.90 33.69
CA ALA A 265 4.72 6.35 33.58
C ALA A 265 6.04 7.15 33.79
N GLU A 266 6.84 6.76 34.79
CA GLU A 266 8.11 7.39 35.11
C GLU A 266 9.19 7.14 34.04
N SER A 267 9.35 5.88 33.60
CA SER A 267 10.37 5.57 32.60
C SER A 267 10.00 6.11 31.22
N PHE A 268 8.71 6.17 30.88
CA PHE A 268 8.20 6.86 29.70
C PHE A 268 8.55 8.35 29.73
N GLN A 269 8.29 9.05 30.84
CA GLN A 269 8.62 10.47 30.94
C GLN A 269 10.13 10.71 30.80
N LYS A 270 10.94 9.92 31.52
CA LYS A 270 12.41 10.04 31.52
C LYS A 270 13.05 9.69 30.18
N LEU A 271 12.61 8.62 29.52
CA LEU A 271 13.26 8.08 28.31
C LEU A 271 12.64 8.60 27.00
N VAL A 272 11.33 8.82 26.97
CA VAL A 272 10.58 9.14 25.74
C VAL A 272 10.28 10.63 25.62
N THR A 273 9.70 11.26 26.66
CA THR A 273 9.27 12.67 26.52
C THR A 273 10.39 13.68 26.74
N THR A 274 11.29 13.41 27.69
CA THR A 274 12.41 14.31 28.04
C THR A 274 13.57 14.22 27.05
N THR A 275 13.68 13.13 26.29
CA THR A 275 14.74 12.95 25.28
C THR A 275 14.17 13.03 23.87
N HIS A 276 14.91 13.64 22.94
CA HIS A 276 14.55 13.64 21.52
C HIS A 276 14.97 12.36 20.77
N VAL A 277 15.21 11.26 21.50
CA VAL A 277 15.57 9.97 20.91
C VAL A 277 14.30 9.33 20.33
N PRO A 278 14.34 8.76 19.11
CA PRO A 278 13.17 8.12 18.52
C PRO A 278 12.78 6.83 19.25
N TRP A 279 11.49 6.64 19.48
CA TRP A 279 10.91 5.44 20.10
C TRP A 279 9.69 4.96 19.32
N PHE A 280 9.56 3.65 19.12
CA PHE A 280 8.36 3.02 18.56
C PHE A 280 7.66 2.18 19.63
N ILE A 281 6.45 2.55 20.00
CA ILE A 281 5.80 2.08 21.24
C ILE A 281 4.40 1.53 20.94
N LYS A 282 4.15 0.27 21.32
CA LYS A 282 2.80 -0.31 21.34
C LYS A 282 2.09 -0.05 22.68
N PHE A 283 0.81 0.26 22.61
CA PHE A 283 -0.09 0.36 23.75
C PHE A 283 -1.07 -0.81 23.68
N TYR A 284 -1.08 -1.66 24.70
CA TYR A 284 -1.76 -2.95 24.68
C TYR A 284 -2.42 -3.31 26.02
N THR A 285 -3.27 -4.33 26.00
CA THR A 285 -3.82 -5.00 27.20
C THR A 285 -3.65 -6.51 27.04
N GLN A 286 -3.60 -7.25 28.16
CA GLN A 286 -3.24 -8.68 28.15
C GLN A 286 -4.33 -9.56 27.53
N TRP A 287 -5.61 -9.21 27.73
CA TRP A 287 -6.78 -9.95 27.25
C TRP A 287 -7.19 -9.64 25.81
N CYS A 288 -6.57 -8.65 25.15
CA CYS A 288 -6.93 -8.28 23.78
C CYS A 288 -6.35 -9.27 22.76
N SER A 289 -7.22 -10.06 22.12
CA SER A 289 -6.82 -11.03 21.07
C SER A 289 -5.99 -10.40 19.94
N HIS A 290 -6.32 -9.18 19.50
CA HIS A 290 -5.51 -8.46 18.49
C HIS A 290 -4.13 -8.04 19.00
N CYS A 291 -3.95 -7.81 20.31
CA CYS A 291 -2.64 -7.55 20.90
C CYS A 291 -1.81 -8.84 20.97
N GLN A 292 -2.43 -9.95 21.41
CA GLN A 292 -1.80 -11.28 21.48
C GLN A 292 -1.31 -11.74 20.09
N ALA A 293 -2.14 -11.60 19.06
CA ALA A 293 -1.79 -11.94 17.68
C ALA A 293 -0.61 -11.11 17.12
N MET A 294 -0.42 -9.87 17.60
CA MET A 294 0.64 -8.97 17.17
C MET A 294 1.95 -9.16 17.96
N ALA A 295 1.88 -9.70 19.19
CA ALA A 295 3.04 -9.87 20.08
C ALA A 295 4.27 -10.53 19.42
N PRO A 296 4.17 -11.69 18.72
CA PRO A 296 5.34 -12.31 18.11
C PRO A 296 5.98 -11.44 17.00
N SER A 297 5.16 -10.77 16.18
CA SER A 297 5.65 -9.83 15.16
C SER A 297 6.37 -8.63 15.79
N TRP A 298 5.89 -8.15 16.94
CA TRP A 298 6.51 -7.03 17.67
C TRP A 298 7.86 -7.41 18.28
N GLU A 299 7.95 -8.60 18.87
CA GLU A 299 9.21 -9.11 19.41
C GLU A 299 10.26 -9.33 18.32
N GLN A 300 9.86 -9.93 17.19
CA GLN A 300 10.75 -10.13 16.04
C GLN A 300 11.23 -8.79 15.46
N MET A 301 10.31 -7.83 15.24
CA MET A 301 10.67 -6.47 14.83
C MET A 301 11.62 -5.81 15.85
N SER A 302 11.45 -6.02 17.15
CA SER A 302 12.35 -5.47 18.18
C SER A 302 13.78 -6.01 18.10
N LYS A 303 13.95 -7.26 17.61
CA LYS A 303 15.26 -7.88 17.33
C LYS A 303 15.88 -7.31 16.06
N ASP A 304 15.09 -7.14 15.01
CA ASP A 304 15.54 -6.54 13.73
C ASP A 304 15.96 -5.07 13.90
N MET A 305 15.35 -4.35 14.85
CA MET A 305 15.65 -2.94 15.16
C MET A 305 16.78 -2.73 16.18
N LYS A 306 17.47 -3.81 16.58
CA LYS A 306 18.65 -3.76 17.47
C LYS A 306 19.73 -2.82 16.91
N GLY A 307 20.18 -1.85 17.69
CA GLY A 307 21.15 -0.84 17.27
C GLY A 307 20.58 0.30 16.41
N ILE A 308 19.32 0.22 15.96
CA ILE A 308 18.72 1.15 14.99
C ILE A 308 17.67 2.04 15.65
N LEU A 309 16.72 1.44 16.40
CA LEU A 309 15.56 2.14 16.93
C LEU A 309 15.14 1.58 18.29
N ASN A 310 14.80 2.46 19.24
CA ASN A 310 14.23 2.03 20.51
C ASN A 310 12.80 1.52 20.34
N VAL A 311 12.52 0.33 20.85
CA VAL A 311 11.20 -0.31 20.82
C VAL A 311 10.69 -0.43 22.25
N GLY A 312 9.48 0.08 22.49
CA GLY A 312 8.84 0.07 23.81
C GLY A 312 7.47 -0.61 23.79
N GLU A 313 6.98 -0.94 24.98
CA GLU A 313 5.62 -1.42 25.17
C GLU A 313 5.02 -0.88 26.47
N VAL A 314 3.74 -0.50 26.41
CA VAL A 314 2.98 0.03 27.56
C VAL A 314 1.74 -0.83 27.77
N ASN A 315 1.66 -1.47 28.94
CA ASN A 315 0.46 -2.17 29.37
C ASN A 315 -0.55 -1.18 29.95
N CYS A 316 -1.62 -0.91 29.23
CA CYS A 316 -2.64 0.06 29.63
C CYS A 316 -3.56 -0.40 30.76
N GLU A 317 -3.50 -1.67 31.14
CA GLU A 317 -4.24 -2.19 32.29
C GLU A 317 -3.62 -1.73 33.62
N THR A 318 -2.28 -1.71 33.68
CA THR A 318 -1.48 -1.16 34.78
C THR A 318 -1.32 0.36 34.64
N GLU A 319 -0.91 0.84 33.46
CA GLU A 319 -0.54 2.24 33.21
C GLU A 319 -1.68 3.08 32.63
N ARG A 320 -2.85 3.01 33.27
CA ARG A 320 -4.11 3.64 32.79
C ARG A 320 -3.98 5.15 32.56
N ARG A 321 -3.20 5.86 33.39
CA ARG A 321 -2.98 7.30 33.28
C ARG A 321 -2.18 7.63 32.01
N LEU A 322 -1.02 6.99 31.84
CA LEU A 322 -0.17 7.15 30.66
C LEU A 322 -0.93 6.90 29.35
N CYS A 323 -1.77 5.86 29.28
CA CYS A 323 -2.57 5.58 28.08
C CYS A 323 -3.67 6.62 27.82
N LYS A 324 -4.26 7.19 28.87
CA LYS A 324 -5.23 8.30 28.75
C LYS A 324 -4.54 9.58 28.26
N ASP A 325 -3.35 9.88 28.77
CA ASP A 325 -2.57 11.06 28.38
C ASP A 325 -2.05 10.93 26.94
N ALA A 326 -1.63 9.71 26.55
CA ALA A 326 -1.36 9.32 25.16
C ALA A 326 -2.63 9.23 24.28
N ARG A 327 -3.84 9.49 24.81
CA ARG A 327 -5.14 9.46 24.12
C ARG A 327 -5.40 8.16 23.36
N VAL A 328 -4.98 7.02 23.90
CA VAL A 328 -5.22 5.70 23.31
C VAL A 328 -6.72 5.39 23.35
N SER A 329 -7.33 5.26 22.17
CA SER A 329 -8.77 5.01 22.01
C SER A 329 -9.14 3.53 21.79
N SER A 330 -8.17 2.71 21.38
CA SER A 330 -8.36 1.30 21.03
C SER A 330 -7.07 0.50 21.26
N TYR A 331 -7.16 -0.83 21.24
CA TYR A 331 -6.01 -1.71 21.43
C TYR A 331 -5.89 -2.76 20.30
N PRO A 332 -4.69 -3.04 19.76
CA PRO A 332 -3.44 -2.30 19.98
C PRO A 332 -3.40 -0.99 19.16
N THR A 333 -3.02 0.10 19.81
CA THR A 333 -2.60 1.35 19.14
C THR A 333 -1.08 1.46 19.22
N ILE A 334 -0.45 1.96 18.16
CA ILE A 334 1.00 2.05 18.04
C ILE A 334 1.35 3.50 17.71
N TYR A 335 2.28 4.07 18.47
CA TYR A 335 2.77 5.44 18.26
C TYR A 335 4.28 5.43 18.04
N PHE A 336 4.73 6.24 17.10
CA PHE A 336 6.12 6.66 16.99
C PHE A 336 6.29 7.98 17.75
N PHE A 337 7.31 8.08 18.59
CA PHE A 337 7.60 9.25 19.44
C PHE A 337 8.99 9.82 19.17
N ARG A 338 9.14 11.13 19.39
CA ARG A 338 10.42 11.84 19.45
C ARG A 338 10.26 13.02 20.43
N GLY A 339 10.66 12.84 21.69
CA GLY A 339 10.34 13.81 22.74
C GLY A 339 8.82 13.89 22.98
N GLY A 340 8.29 15.10 23.09
CA GLY A 340 6.85 15.34 23.26
C GLY A 340 5.98 15.13 22.02
N GLU A 341 6.57 14.90 20.84
CA GLU A 341 5.84 14.74 19.57
C GLU A 341 5.60 13.27 19.23
N ARG A 342 4.45 12.98 18.62
CA ARG A 342 4.02 11.61 18.32
C ARG A 342 3.15 11.51 17.06
N VAL A 343 3.23 10.37 16.38
CA VAL A 343 2.45 10.05 15.18
C VAL A 343 1.89 8.64 15.29
N GLU A 344 0.62 8.44 14.92
CA GLU A 344 -0.02 7.12 14.96
C GLU A 344 0.37 6.28 13.75
N TYR A 345 0.67 5.00 14.00
CA TYR A 345 0.86 4.03 12.94
C TYR A 345 -0.48 3.36 12.59
N HIS A 346 -1.01 3.71 11.42
CA HIS A 346 -2.23 3.12 10.85
C HIS A 346 -1.96 1.98 9.85
N GLY A 347 -0.72 1.48 9.79
CA GLY A 347 -0.32 0.41 8.86
C GLY A 347 -0.80 -0.98 9.28
N LEU A 348 -0.54 -1.95 8.39
CA LEU A 348 -0.78 -3.36 8.67
C LEU A 348 0.14 -3.84 9.81
N ARG A 349 -0.36 -4.75 10.66
CA ARG A 349 0.36 -5.21 11.86
C ARG A 349 1.25 -6.45 11.60
N GLY A 350 1.61 -6.68 10.33
CA GLY A 350 2.52 -7.75 9.92
C GLY A 350 3.99 -7.36 10.16
N LEU A 351 4.86 -8.36 10.31
CA LEU A 351 6.30 -8.15 10.55
C LEU A 351 6.93 -7.22 9.50
N GLY A 352 6.70 -7.50 8.21
CA GLY A 352 7.31 -6.75 7.10
C GLY A 352 6.90 -5.28 7.09
N ASP A 353 5.61 -5.00 7.32
CA ASP A 353 5.09 -3.63 7.35
C ASP A 353 5.64 -2.85 8.55
N LEU A 354 5.67 -3.46 9.74
CA LEU A 354 6.23 -2.88 10.96
C LEU A 354 7.73 -2.59 10.81
N VAL A 355 8.52 -3.54 10.30
CA VAL A 355 9.96 -3.38 10.06
C VAL A 355 10.23 -2.32 8.98
N SER A 356 9.45 -2.30 7.90
CA SER A 356 9.63 -1.31 6.82
C SER A 356 9.31 0.12 7.29
N TYR A 357 8.28 0.29 8.12
CA TYR A 357 7.95 1.58 8.73
C TYR A 357 9.02 1.99 9.74
N ALA A 358 9.43 1.09 10.64
CA ALA A 358 10.44 1.37 11.66
C ALA A 358 11.79 1.81 11.06
N ARG A 359 12.25 1.16 9.97
CA ARG A 359 13.46 1.58 9.24
C ARG A 359 13.32 2.97 8.62
N LYS A 360 12.25 3.21 7.86
CA LYS A 360 11.96 4.54 7.26
C LYS A 360 11.86 5.64 8.32
N ALA A 361 11.24 5.34 9.46
CA ALA A 361 11.13 6.26 10.59
C ALA A 361 12.50 6.59 11.20
N ALA A 362 13.34 5.57 11.43
CA ALA A 362 14.69 5.76 11.95
C ALA A 362 15.59 6.57 11.00
N GLU A 363 15.53 6.33 9.70
CA GLU A 363 16.25 7.11 8.67
C GLU A 363 15.86 8.59 8.68
N VAL A 364 14.55 8.87 8.59
CA VAL A 364 14.01 10.23 8.48
C VAL A 364 14.27 11.03 9.76
N VAL A 365 14.08 10.40 10.92
CA VAL A 365 14.19 11.08 12.22
C VAL A 365 15.63 11.15 12.73
N GLY A 366 16.48 10.17 12.41
CA GLY A 366 17.89 10.15 12.79
C GLY A 366 18.75 11.17 12.06
N ASN A 367 18.45 11.42 10.77
CA ASN A 367 19.20 12.33 9.91
C ASN A 367 18.63 13.77 9.87
N GLY A 368 17.36 13.97 10.25
CA GLY A 368 16.69 15.27 10.14
C GLY A 368 16.45 15.70 8.69
N VAL A 369 16.13 16.98 8.48
CA VAL A 369 15.95 17.53 7.12
C VAL A 369 17.29 17.64 6.40
N GLN A 370 17.50 16.76 5.41
CA GLN A 370 18.73 16.66 4.63
C GLN A 370 18.91 17.83 3.66
N TYR A 371 20.16 18.27 3.50
CA TYR A 371 20.56 19.26 2.49
C TYR A 371 20.72 18.60 1.12
N VAL A 372 20.28 19.29 0.06
CA VAL A 372 20.25 18.78 -1.31
C VAL A 372 20.69 19.85 -2.30
N ASP A 373 21.60 19.47 -3.21
CA ASP A 373 21.96 20.26 -4.39
C ASP A 373 21.23 19.77 -5.66
N ALA A 374 21.25 20.56 -6.74
CA ALA A 374 20.53 20.33 -7.99
C ALA A 374 20.78 18.96 -8.64
N ALA A 375 22.01 18.42 -8.55
CA ALA A 375 22.32 17.08 -9.05
C ALA A 375 21.61 15.98 -8.25
N ALA A 376 21.78 15.99 -6.93
CA ALA A 376 21.13 15.03 -6.03
C ALA A 376 19.59 15.13 -6.09
N PHE A 377 19.04 16.34 -6.23
CA PHE A 377 17.61 16.54 -6.43
C PHE A 377 17.09 15.82 -7.68
N LYS A 378 17.83 15.88 -8.79
CA LYS A 378 17.46 15.20 -10.05
C LYS A 378 17.50 13.67 -9.94
N GLU A 379 18.36 13.12 -9.09
CA GLU A 379 18.38 11.68 -8.78
C GLU A 379 17.17 11.29 -7.91
N MET A 380 16.84 12.09 -6.89
CA MET A 380 15.65 11.84 -6.07
C MET A 380 14.34 11.97 -6.85
N GLU A 381 14.23 12.89 -7.81
CA GLU A 381 13.03 12.98 -8.69
C GLU A 381 12.81 11.71 -9.54
N GLN A 382 13.80 10.82 -9.67
CA GLN A 382 13.63 9.53 -10.36
C GLN A 382 13.20 8.40 -9.40
N THR A 383 13.54 8.50 -8.12
CA THR A 383 13.29 7.46 -7.11
C THR A 383 12.06 7.73 -6.25
N GLU A 384 11.73 9.00 -6.00
CA GLU A 384 10.66 9.43 -5.11
C GLU A 384 9.61 10.28 -5.88
N GLU A 385 8.35 9.84 -5.87
CA GLU A 385 7.25 10.51 -6.61
C GLU A 385 6.80 11.83 -5.96
N VAL A 386 7.14 12.07 -4.68
CA VAL A 386 6.75 13.26 -3.89
C VAL A 386 7.91 13.74 -3.01
N ILE A 387 8.39 14.95 -3.28
CA ILE A 387 9.50 15.57 -2.55
C ILE A 387 9.07 16.97 -2.09
N PHE A 388 9.08 17.20 -0.77
CA PHE A 388 8.95 18.54 -0.19
C PHE A 388 10.32 19.23 -0.15
N LEU A 389 10.41 20.42 -0.74
CA LEU A 389 11.66 21.18 -0.89
C LEU A 389 11.52 22.54 -0.19
N TYR A 390 12.33 22.76 0.84
CA TYR A 390 12.42 24.02 1.57
C TYR A 390 13.62 24.85 1.11
N PHE A 391 13.34 26.01 0.54
CA PHE A 391 14.31 27.00 0.11
C PHE A 391 14.66 27.92 1.29
N PHE A 392 15.94 27.90 1.68
CA PHE A 392 16.46 28.67 2.80
C PHE A 392 17.58 29.61 2.37
N ASP A 393 17.59 30.81 2.93
CA ASP A 393 18.65 31.81 2.75
C ASP A 393 19.49 31.92 4.04
N LYS A 394 20.64 32.58 3.97
CA LYS A 394 21.53 32.90 5.10
C LYS A 394 20.82 33.67 6.23
N ALA A 395 19.71 34.37 5.93
CA ALA A 395 18.87 35.03 6.92
C ALA A 395 17.89 34.09 7.67
N THR A 396 17.77 32.81 7.31
CA THR A 396 16.89 31.84 8.01
C THR A 396 17.45 31.47 9.38
N THR A 397 16.57 31.33 10.37
CA THR A 397 16.97 31.13 11.76
C THR A 397 17.00 29.65 12.15
N SER A 398 17.68 29.33 13.24
CA SER A 398 17.63 28.00 13.86
C SER A 398 16.21 27.57 14.27
N GLU A 399 15.30 28.52 14.53
CA GLU A 399 13.89 28.23 14.82
C GLU A 399 13.15 27.70 13.58
N ASP A 400 13.47 28.22 12.40
CA ASP A 400 12.87 27.76 11.14
C ASP A 400 13.25 26.30 10.87
N PHE A 401 14.54 25.95 11.04
CA PHE A 401 14.99 24.56 10.93
C PHE A 401 14.40 23.65 12.03
N ALA A 402 14.29 24.14 13.27
CA ALA A 402 13.65 23.39 14.35
C ALA A 402 12.14 23.16 14.10
N ALA A 403 11.45 24.08 13.42
CA ALA A 403 10.06 23.87 13.00
C ALA A 403 9.94 22.81 11.88
N LEU A 404 10.87 22.80 10.92
CA LEU A 404 10.92 21.81 9.85
C LEU A 404 11.24 20.40 10.36
N ASP A 405 12.17 20.26 11.30
CA ASP A 405 12.54 18.96 11.90
C ASP A 405 11.39 18.29 12.67
N ARG A 406 10.36 19.05 13.10
CA ARG A 406 9.13 18.50 13.70
C ARG A 406 8.22 17.85 12.65
N LEU A 407 8.12 18.46 11.47
CA LEU A 407 7.28 17.96 10.36
C LEU A 407 7.75 16.60 9.84
N THR A 408 9.04 16.25 10.00
CA THR A 408 9.59 14.97 9.52
C THR A 408 8.89 13.76 10.13
N LEU A 409 8.35 13.86 11.35
CA LEU A 409 7.63 12.78 12.01
C LEU A 409 6.32 12.43 11.29
N SER A 410 5.51 13.43 10.95
CA SER A 410 4.21 13.22 10.29
C SER A 410 4.34 12.72 8.85
N LEU A 411 5.49 12.95 8.23
CA LEU A 411 5.84 12.51 6.88
C LEU A 411 6.37 11.08 6.78
N VAL A 412 6.71 10.43 7.91
CA VAL A 412 7.29 9.08 7.91
C VAL A 412 6.43 8.10 7.09
N GLY A 413 7.03 7.54 6.04
CA GLY A 413 6.40 6.58 5.15
C GLY A 413 5.45 7.18 4.10
N ARG A 414 5.32 8.52 4.02
CA ARG A 414 4.44 9.23 3.08
C ARG A 414 5.23 10.01 2.02
N ALA A 415 6.12 10.90 2.43
CA ALA A 415 6.96 11.71 1.55
C ALA A 415 8.26 12.11 2.24
N ARG A 416 9.25 12.63 1.49
CA ARG A 416 10.48 13.18 2.08
C ARG A 416 10.50 14.70 2.08
N LEU A 417 11.18 15.25 3.08
CA LEU A 417 11.40 16.69 3.27
C LEU A 417 12.90 16.96 3.23
N VAL A 418 13.30 17.84 2.32
CA VAL A 418 14.68 18.23 2.06
C VAL A 418 14.80 19.76 1.99
N LYS A 419 16.01 20.28 2.21
CA LYS A 419 16.31 21.73 2.18
C LYS A 419 17.40 22.05 1.16
N THR A 420 17.31 23.22 0.53
CA THR A 420 18.30 23.69 -0.45
C THR A 420 18.44 25.22 -0.42
N ASP A 421 19.61 25.70 -0.79
CA ASP A 421 19.93 27.10 -1.10
C ASP A 421 20.33 27.29 -2.59
N SER A 422 20.22 26.22 -3.40
CA SER A 422 20.72 26.19 -4.78
C SER A 422 19.93 27.12 -5.73
N GLU A 423 20.61 28.12 -6.28
CA GLU A 423 20.06 29.07 -7.26
C GLU A 423 19.54 28.40 -8.53
N ILE A 424 20.14 27.27 -8.93
CA ILE A 424 19.72 26.46 -10.08
C ILE A 424 18.30 25.88 -9.85
N LEU A 425 18.01 25.45 -8.62
CA LEU A 425 16.67 24.98 -8.25
C LEU A 425 15.69 26.15 -8.09
N ALA A 426 16.13 27.27 -7.50
CA ALA A 426 15.29 28.46 -7.36
C ALA A 426 14.84 29.02 -8.71
N THR A 427 15.74 29.10 -9.70
CA THR A 427 15.42 29.52 -11.08
C THR A 427 14.49 28.52 -11.78
N ARG A 428 14.76 27.21 -11.71
CA ARG A 428 13.87 26.15 -12.25
C ARG A 428 12.45 26.26 -11.70
N PHE A 429 12.29 26.49 -10.40
CA PHE A 429 11.00 26.59 -9.72
C PHE A 429 10.46 28.03 -9.61
N ARG A 430 11.07 29.01 -10.31
CA ARG A 430 10.62 30.42 -10.37
C ARG A 430 10.44 31.07 -8.99
N ILE A 431 11.37 30.80 -8.08
CA ILE A 431 11.34 31.30 -6.69
C ILE A 431 12.14 32.60 -6.62
N SER A 432 11.43 33.69 -6.38
CA SER A 432 12.01 35.03 -6.15
C SER A 432 12.02 35.46 -4.68
N THR A 433 11.28 34.76 -3.81
CA THR A 433 11.11 35.10 -2.39
C THR A 433 11.54 33.95 -1.50
N TRP A 434 12.23 34.29 -0.40
CA TRP A 434 12.83 33.35 0.54
C TRP A 434 12.43 33.75 1.98
N PRO A 435 12.24 32.79 2.91
CA PRO A 435 12.19 31.34 2.68
C PRO A 435 10.91 30.89 1.97
N ARG A 436 10.94 29.73 1.30
CA ARG A 436 9.78 29.18 0.59
C ARG A 436 9.72 27.66 0.69
N LEU A 437 8.51 27.11 0.88
CA LEU A 437 8.26 25.67 0.81
C LEU A 437 7.43 25.34 -0.43
N LEU A 438 7.83 24.29 -1.13
CA LEU A 438 7.05 23.68 -2.20
C LEU A 438 7.10 22.15 -2.11
N VAL A 439 6.24 21.51 -2.89
CA VAL A 439 6.29 20.07 -3.15
C VAL A 439 6.40 19.83 -4.66
N SER A 440 7.38 19.03 -5.07
CA SER A 440 7.48 18.50 -6.43
C SER A 440 6.76 17.15 -6.46
N ARG A 441 5.76 17.01 -7.35
CA ARG A 441 5.08 15.74 -7.64
C ARG A 441 5.26 15.42 -9.11
N ASP A 442 6.00 14.36 -9.42
CA ASP A 442 6.42 14.03 -10.80
C ASP A 442 6.98 15.26 -11.56
N GLY A 443 7.75 16.12 -10.87
CA GLY A 443 8.34 17.36 -11.42
C GLY A 443 7.42 18.59 -11.46
N LYS A 444 6.11 18.46 -11.15
CA LYS A 444 5.16 19.59 -11.10
C LYS A 444 5.15 20.23 -9.70
N PRO A 445 5.57 21.50 -9.55
CA PRO A 445 5.61 22.17 -8.25
C PRO A 445 4.21 22.58 -7.78
N SER A 446 3.96 22.45 -6.48
CA SER A 446 2.85 23.08 -5.76
C SER A 446 3.41 23.86 -4.57
N TYR A 447 3.08 25.15 -4.45
CA TYR A 447 3.70 26.06 -3.47
C TYR A 447 2.85 26.21 -2.21
N TYR A 448 3.49 26.33 -1.05
CA TYR A 448 2.82 26.75 0.18
C TYR A 448 2.65 28.27 0.21
N ASN A 449 1.42 28.74 0.40
CA ASN A 449 1.09 30.17 0.37
C ASN A 449 1.21 30.83 1.75
N ALA A 450 2.43 30.84 2.31
CA ALA A 450 2.76 31.70 3.45
C ALA A 450 2.64 33.19 3.08
N LEU A 451 2.10 34.00 3.99
CA LEU A 451 2.07 35.47 3.87
C LEU A 451 3.29 36.10 4.57
N ALA A 452 3.75 35.50 5.66
CA ALA A 452 4.93 35.92 6.41
C ALA A 452 5.86 34.74 6.74
N PRO A 453 7.16 34.96 6.98
CA PRO A 453 8.08 33.91 7.43
C PRO A 453 7.63 33.21 8.73
N LYS A 454 6.87 33.89 9.59
CA LYS A 454 6.28 33.29 10.80
C LYS A 454 5.31 32.14 10.48
N ASP A 455 4.60 32.19 9.35
CA ASP A 455 3.65 31.15 8.97
C ASP A 455 4.37 29.83 8.67
N MET A 456 5.62 29.90 8.20
CA MET A 456 6.50 28.73 8.02
C MET A 456 6.83 28.01 9.34
N ARG A 457 6.72 28.71 10.48
CA ARG A 457 6.94 28.13 11.83
C ARG A 457 5.68 27.52 12.42
N ASP A 458 4.50 27.79 11.85
CA ASP A 458 3.24 27.18 12.32
C ASP A 458 3.11 25.74 11.78
N PHE A 459 3.61 24.81 12.60
CA PHE A 459 3.51 23.37 12.38
C PHE A 459 2.11 22.92 11.92
N ARG A 460 1.01 23.49 12.45
CA ARG A 460 -0.35 23.02 12.11
C ARG A 460 -0.76 23.45 10.71
N GLN A 461 -0.49 24.70 10.35
CA GLN A 461 -0.84 25.22 9.03
C GLN A 461 0.02 24.57 7.93
N VAL A 462 1.32 24.43 8.19
CA VAL A 462 2.24 23.76 7.26
C VAL A 462 1.87 22.28 7.13
N LEU A 463 1.66 21.56 8.25
CA LEU A 463 1.24 20.15 8.19
C LEU A 463 -0.10 19.98 7.45
N SER A 464 -1.13 20.78 7.77
CA SER A 464 -2.43 20.67 7.10
C SER A 464 -2.36 20.90 5.58
N TRP A 465 -1.47 21.80 5.13
CA TRP A 465 -1.16 21.94 3.71
C TRP A 465 -0.42 20.71 3.15
N MET A 466 0.61 20.21 3.85
CA MET A 466 1.34 19.00 3.43
C MET A 466 0.41 17.79 3.30
N GLU A 467 -0.51 17.59 4.26
CA GLU A 467 -1.53 16.53 4.24
C GLU A 467 -2.41 16.59 2.97
N SER A 468 -2.68 17.79 2.43
CA SER A 468 -3.44 17.95 1.19
C SER A 468 -2.66 17.62 -0.10
N VAL A 469 -1.32 17.52 -0.05
CA VAL A 469 -0.47 17.41 -1.26
C VAL A 469 0.63 16.33 -1.15
N TRP A 470 0.72 15.59 -0.05
CA TRP A 470 1.76 14.56 0.17
C TRP A 470 1.57 13.25 -0.62
N LEU A 471 0.43 13.06 -1.28
CA LEU A 471 0.17 11.89 -2.12
C LEU A 471 0.75 12.13 -3.52
N PRO A 472 1.35 11.12 -4.16
CA PRO A 472 1.72 11.20 -5.56
C PRO A 472 0.47 11.40 -6.43
N ILE A 473 0.67 11.75 -7.71
CA ILE A 473 -0.45 12.06 -8.61
C ILE A 473 -1.37 10.84 -8.83
N VAL A 474 -0.79 9.63 -8.79
CA VAL A 474 -1.51 8.34 -8.88
C VAL A 474 -0.94 7.37 -7.82
N PRO A 475 -1.39 7.46 -6.55
CA PRO A 475 -0.95 6.59 -5.46
C PRO A 475 -1.50 5.16 -5.62
N GLU A 476 -0.80 4.21 -5.01
CA GLU A 476 -1.34 2.87 -4.77
C GLU A 476 -2.42 2.94 -3.68
N LEU A 477 -3.61 2.43 -3.95
CA LEU A 477 -4.70 2.29 -3.01
C LEU A 477 -4.41 1.10 -2.08
N THR A 478 -4.20 1.42 -0.80
CA THR A 478 -3.92 0.47 0.26
C THR A 478 -4.91 0.66 1.40
N ALA A 479 -4.96 -0.29 2.35
CA ALA A 479 -5.81 -0.15 3.53
C ALA A 479 -5.53 1.10 4.39
N THR A 480 -4.33 1.71 4.26
CA THR A 480 -3.89 2.83 5.09
C THR A 480 -4.37 4.19 4.55
N ASN A 481 -4.33 4.38 3.23
CA ASN A 481 -4.68 5.62 2.55
C ASN A 481 -6.09 5.62 1.91
N ALA A 482 -6.78 4.47 1.86
CA ALA A 482 -8.13 4.38 1.32
C ALA A 482 -9.12 5.41 1.94
N ARG A 483 -9.02 5.66 3.25
CA ARG A 483 -9.85 6.66 3.96
C ARG A 483 -9.55 8.11 3.59
N GLU A 484 -8.43 8.37 2.96
CA GLU A 484 -7.97 9.70 2.53
C GLU A 484 -8.27 9.95 1.04
N ILE A 485 -8.21 8.87 0.25
CA ILE A 485 -8.39 8.88 -1.21
C ILE A 485 -9.88 8.80 -1.60
N LEU A 486 -10.65 7.90 -1.00
CA LEU A 486 -12.00 7.54 -1.46
C LEU A 486 -13.14 8.51 -1.06
N PRO A 487 -13.24 9.01 0.19
CA PRO A 487 -14.38 9.81 0.61
C PRO A 487 -14.40 11.21 -0.02
N GLY A 488 -15.60 11.73 -0.32
CA GLY A 488 -15.79 13.09 -0.80
C GLY A 488 -15.28 13.36 -2.23
N LYS A 489 -14.75 12.36 -2.94
CA LYS A 489 -14.06 12.49 -4.23
C LYS A 489 -14.62 11.54 -5.28
N PHE A 490 -14.44 11.86 -6.56
CA PHE A 490 -14.55 10.88 -7.65
C PHE A 490 -13.17 10.23 -7.83
N VAL A 491 -13.06 8.93 -7.60
CA VAL A 491 -11.77 8.22 -7.68
C VAL A 491 -11.69 7.40 -8.96
N VAL A 492 -10.80 7.82 -9.85
CA VAL A 492 -10.39 7.07 -11.04
C VAL A 492 -9.42 6.00 -10.58
N LEU A 493 -9.91 4.77 -10.41
CA LEU A 493 -9.15 3.65 -9.87
C LEU A 493 -8.73 2.71 -11.02
N GLY A 494 -7.43 2.71 -11.32
CA GLY A 494 -6.82 1.73 -12.22
C GLY A 494 -6.59 0.39 -11.51
N ILE A 495 -7.22 -0.68 -11.99
CA ILE A 495 -6.99 -2.06 -11.55
C ILE A 495 -5.86 -2.61 -12.44
N LEU A 496 -4.65 -2.67 -11.89
CA LEU A 496 -3.43 -3.04 -12.61
C LEU A 496 -2.81 -4.31 -12.03
N SER A 497 -2.07 -5.08 -12.83
CA SER A 497 -1.51 -6.38 -12.43
C SER A 497 0.02 -6.43 -12.51
N ARG A 498 0.68 -6.59 -11.35
CA ARG A 498 2.16 -6.69 -11.29
C ARG A 498 2.76 -7.92 -12.00
N LEU A 499 1.93 -8.91 -12.37
CA LEU A 499 2.36 -10.09 -13.16
C LEU A 499 2.75 -9.74 -14.60
N ARG A 500 2.19 -8.66 -15.16
CA ARG A 500 2.46 -8.20 -16.53
C ARG A 500 3.23 -6.89 -16.44
N SER A 501 4.55 -6.98 -16.19
CA SER A 501 5.42 -5.82 -15.93
C SER A 501 5.30 -4.72 -16.98
N ASP A 502 5.19 -5.12 -18.25
CA ASP A 502 5.32 -4.20 -19.38
C ASP A 502 4.02 -3.41 -19.57
N GLU A 503 2.88 -4.10 -19.52
CA GLU A 503 1.54 -3.48 -19.45
C GLU A 503 1.41 -2.60 -18.21
N PHE A 504 1.80 -3.09 -17.03
CA PHE A 504 1.75 -2.34 -15.77
C PHE A 504 2.50 -1.00 -15.83
N ILE A 505 3.71 -0.98 -16.42
CA ILE A 505 4.50 0.24 -16.57
C ILE A 505 3.84 1.20 -17.57
N GLN A 506 3.34 0.68 -18.69
CA GLN A 506 2.65 1.48 -19.70
C GLN A 506 1.36 2.10 -19.15
N ASP A 507 0.54 1.31 -18.47
CA ASP A 507 -0.78 1.70 -17.99
C ASP A 507 -0.69 2.62 -16.77
N LYS A 508 0.29 2.42 -15.88
CA LYS A 508 0.62 3.40 -14.82
C LYS A 508 1.03 4.74 -15.43
N LYS A 509 1.79 4.73 -16.53
CA LYS A 509 2.19 5.96 -17.24
C LYS A 509 1.01 6.65 -17.92
N GLU A 510 0.11 5.91 -18.59
CA GLU A 510 -1.10 6.47 -19.19
C GLU A 510 -2.08 7.05 -18.15
N LEU A 511 -2.22 6.40 -16.99
CA LEU A 511 -2.96 6.94 -15.84
C LEU A 511 -2.35 8.25 -15.32
N LYS A 512 -1.01 8.34 -15.19
CA LYS A 512 -0.33 9.59 -14.83
C LYS A 512 -0.54 10.69 -15.88
N ASN A 513 -0.44 10.37 -17.17
CA ASN A 513 -0.69 11.30 -18.26
C ASN A 513 -2.13 11.84 -18.23
N ALA A 514 -3.12 10.96 -18.04
CA ALA A 514 -4.53 11.32 -17.90
C ALA A 514 -4.77 12.23 -16.69
N ALA A 515 -4.14 11.93 -15.54
CA ALA A 515 -4.25 12.73 -14.33
C ALA A 515 -3.67 14.14 -14.51
N LEU A 516 -2.49 14.25 -15.12
CA LEU A 516 -1.85 15.54 -15.41
C LEU A 516 -2.68 16.40 -16.37
N GLU A 517 -3.15 15.82 -17.48
CA GLU A 517 -4.01 16.53 -18.45
C GLU A 517 -5.34 16.93 -17.82
N TRP A 518 -5.92 16.09 -16.97
CA TRP A 518 -7.13 16.43 -16.22
C TRP A 518 -6.90 17.60 -15.27
N MET A 519 -5.81 17.60 -14.48
CA MET A 519 -5.45 18.70 -13.59
C MET A 519 -5.24 20.02 -14.35
N ASP A 520 -4.58 19.98 -15.51
CA ASP A 520 -4.37 21.17 -16.34
C ASP A 520 -5.69 21.66 -16.95
N LYS A 521 -6.58 20.75 -17.36
CA LYS A 521 -7.94 21.08 -17.83
C LYS A 521 -8.77 21.74 -16.72
N GLN A 522 -8.74 21.21 -15.50
CA GLN A 522 -9.40 21.83 -14.34
C GLN A 522 -8.83 23.21 -14.01
N THR A 523 -7.50 23.35 -14.04
CA THR A 523 -6.83 24.64 -13.79
C THR A 523 -7.22 25.70 -14.82
N LYS A 524 -7.27 25.34 -16.11
CA LYS A 524 -7.72 26.23 -17.20
C LYS A 524 -9.19 26.60 -17.06
N LEU A 525 -10.07 25.62 -16.78
CA LEU A 525 -11.50 25.87 -16.58
C LEU A 525 -11.76 26.80 -15.39
N PHE A 526 -11.04 26.62 -14.28
CA PHE A 526 -11.12 27.51 -13.11
C PHE A 526 -10.61 28.94 -13.42
N GLN A 527 -9.55 29.07 -14.23
CA GLN A 527 -9.06 30.38 -14.66
C GLN A 527 -10.05 31.10 -15.58
N LEU A 528 -10.69 30.37 -16.50
CA LEU A 528 -11.74 30.88 -17.41
C LEU A 528 -12.99 31.28 -16.64
N GLU A 529 -13.52 30.43 -15.77
CA GLU A 529 -14.66 30.74 -14.88
C GLU A 529 -14.38 32.00 -14.03
N ARG A 530 -13.15 32.15 -13.53
CA ARG A 530 -12.72 33.36 -12.80
C ARG A 530 -12.58 34.59 -13.70
N GLN A 531 -12.29 34.42 -14.99
CA GLN A 531 -12.27 35.49 -15.98
C GLN A 531 -13.70 35.91 -16.32
N GLU A 532 -14.58 34.99 -16.70
CA GLU A 532 -16.01 35.24 -16.95
C GLU A 532 -16.69 35.98 -15.78
N LEU A 533 -16.37 35.64 -14.52
CA LEU A 533 -16.89 36.35 -13.35
C LEU A 533 -16.30 37.76 -13.12
N ARG A 534 -15.11 38.05 -13.65
CA ARG A 534 -14.53 39.42 -13.67
C ARG A 534 -15.17 40.23 -14.79
N ASP A 535 -15.23 39.68 -15.99
CA ASP A 535 -15.79 40.34 -17.17
C ASP A 535 -17.29 40.64 -16.93
N ALA A 536 -18.04 39.71 -16.32
CA ALA A 536 -19.42 39.94 -15.89
C ALA A 536 -19.57 40.85 -14.64
N LYS A 537 -18.49 41.17 -13.93
CA LYS A 537 -18.48 42.24 -12.91
C LYS A 537 -18.21 43.59 -13.57
N GLU A 538 -17.29 43.65 -14.52
CA GLU A 538 -16.90 44.83 -15.29
C GLU A 538 -18.06 45.35 -16.14
N LEU A 539 -18.72 44.49 -16.93
CA LEU A 539 -19.93 44.84 -17.68
C LEU A 539 -21.05 45.44 -16.82
N ARG A 540 -21.16 45.03 -15.55
CA ARG A 540 -22.14 45.61 -14.59
C ARG A 540 -21.68 46.93 -13.96
N ILE A 541 -20.39 47.24 -14.02
CA ILE A 541 -19.86 48.56 -13.66
C ILE A 541 -20.12 49.50 -14.83
N GLU A 542 -19.82 49.09 -16.06
CA GLU A 542 -20.12 49.82 -17.29
C GLU A 542 -21.63 50.13 -17.41
N GLU A 543 -22.49 49.11 -17.32
CA GLU A 543 -23.96 49.26 -17.36
C GLU A 543 -24.50 50.22 -16.26
N ALA A 544 -23.82 50.31 -15.11
CA ALA A 544 -24.18 51.21 -14.03
C ALA A 544 -23.62 52.64 -14.22
N GLU A 545 -22.48 52.77 -14.88
CA GLU A 545 -21.86 54.06 -15.23
C GLU A 545 -22.63 54.72 -16.40
N ASP A 546 -23.00 53.95 -17.43
CA ASP A 546 -23.87 54.39 -18.53
C ASP A 546 -25.23 54.90 -18.03
N ARG A 547 -25.81 54.23 -17.03
CA ARG A 547 -27.07 54.64 -16.37
C ARG A 547 -26.89 55.75 -15.33
N ASN A 548 -25.67 56.17 -15.04
CA ASN A 548 -25.33 57.09 -13.93
C ASN A 548 -25.84 56.62 -12.54
N ASP A 549 -26.06 55.33 -12.36
CA ASP A 549 -26.68 54.74 -11.16
C ASP A 549 -25.65 54.54 -10.02
N GLN A 550 -25.41 55.62 -9.25
CA GLN A 550 -24.46 55.64 -8.13
C GLN A 550 -24.71 54.57 -7.03
N ARG A 551 -25.91 53.98 -6.97
CA ARG A 551 -26.20 52.83 -6.10
C ARG A 551 -25.77 51.50 -6.72
N ALA A 552 -26.04 51.30 -8.02
CA ALA A 552 -25.65 50.10 -8.75
C ALA A 552 -24.13 50.01 -8.88
N LEU A 553 -23.47 51.13 -9.19
CA LEU A 553 -22.01 51.27 -9.27
C LEU A 553 -21.33 50.81 -7.96
N ARG A 554 -21.81 51.30 -6.81
CA ARG A 554 -21.29 50.87 -5.49
C ARG A 554 -21.53 49.39 -5.21
N ALA A 555 -22.72 48.87 -5.55
CA ALA A 555 -23.04 47.46 -5.38
C ALA A 555 -22.20 46.54 -6.30
N ALA A 556 -21.91 46.98 -7.52
CA ALA A 556 -21.06 46.26 -8.47
C ALA A 556 -19.59 46.28 -8.02
N LYS A 557 -19.03 47.44 -7.67
CA LYS A 557 -17.63 47.56 -7.20
C LYS A 557 -17.39 46.76 -5.91
N ASN A 558 -18.32 46.78 -4.96
CA ASN A 558 -18.24 46.01 -3.71
C ASN A 558 -18.50 44.50 -3.85
N ARG A 559 -18.93 44.00 -5.02
CA ARG A 559 -19.14 42.55 -5.23
C ARG A 559 -17.80 41.80 -5.20
N GLN A 560 -17.63 40.94 -4.20
CA GLN A 560 -16.48 40.04 -4.12
C GLN A 560 -16.70 38.82 -5.04
N ILE A 561 -15.68 38.47 -5.82
CA ILE A 561 -15.69 37.26 -6.66
C ILE A 561 -15.09 36.12 -5.84
N THR A 562 -15.96 35.29 -5.26
CA THR A 562 -15.56 34.11 -4.50
C THR A 562 -15.98 32.85 -5.25
N ILE A 563 -15.06 32.21 -5.97
CA ILE A 563 -15.21 30.81 -6.37
C ILE A 563 -14.64 29.98 -5.22
N ARG A 564 -15.42 29.07 -4.66
CA ARG A 564 -14.95 28.10 -3.67
C ARG A 564 -14.72 26.77 -4.36
N GLU A 565 -13.47 26.31 -4.35
CA GLU A 565 -13.09 25.02 -4.93
C GLU A 565 -13.81 23.84 -4.25
N SER A 566 -14.19 24.00 -2.97
CA SER A 566 -14.98 23.05 -2.19
C SER A 566 -16.35 22.70 -2.78
N ASP A 567 -16.90 23.57 -3.63
CA ASP A 567 -18.27 23.43 -4.11
C ASP A 567 -18.35 22.44 -5.30
N LYS A 568 -17.19 22.02 -5.84
CA LYS A 568 -17.05 21.03 -6.90
C LYS A 568 -16.38 19.77 -6.36
N LYS A 569 -17.02 18.61 -6.53
CA LYS A 569 -16.46 17.31 -6.12
C LYS A 569 -15.19 17.01 -6.91
N GLN A 570 -14.06 16.94 -6.20
CA GLN A 570 -12.74 16.76 -6.81
C GLN A 570 -12.60 15.36 -7.43
N VAL A 571 -11.77 15.26 -8.47
CA VAL A 571 -11.35 13.99 -9.09
C VAL A 571 -9.95 13.66 -8.62
N VAL A 572 -9.76 12.44 -8.12
CA VAL A 572 -8.46 11.91 -7.73
C VAL A 572 -8.22 10.63 -8.52
N PHE A 573 -6.97 10.42 -8.93
CA PHE A 573 -6.55 9.20 -9.61
C PHE A 573 -5.85 8.31 -8.57
N ALA A 574 -5.99 7.00 -8.69
CA ALA A 574 -5.29 6.01 -7.89
C ALA A 574 -5.18 4.71 -8.69
N TRP A 575 -4.32 3.79 -8.27
CA TRP A 575 -4.26 2.44 -8.82
C TRP A 575 -4.30 1.41 -7.70
N VAL A 576 -4.78 0.20 -7.98
CA VAL A 576 -4.86 -0.90 -7.02
C VAL A 576 -4.28 -2.16 -7.64
N ASP A 577 -3.51 -2.91 -6.85
CA ASP A 577 -3.02 -4.22 -7.26
C ASP A 577 -4.20 -5.18 -7.39
N GLY A 578 -4.56 -5.53 -8.63
CA GLY A 578 -5.69 -6.38 -8.91
C GLY A 578 -5.55 -7.77 -8.28
N ILE A 579 -4.35 -8.33 -8.24
CA ILE A 579 -4.13 -9.71 -7.79
C ILE A 579 -4.23 -9.77 -6.26
N PHE A 580 -3.59 -8.84 -5.56
CA PHE A 580 -3.65 -8.76 -4.11
C PHE A 580 -5.08 -8.49 -3.61
N TRP A 581 -5.85 -7.68 -4.35
CA TRP A 581 -7.21 -7.28 -3.98
C TRP A 581 -8.33 -8.00 -4.75
N ASP A 582 -8.04 -9.09 -5.49
CA ASP A 582 -8.99 -9.78 -6.39
C ASP A 582 -10.32 -10.13 -5.68
N ARG A 583 -10.26 -10.66 -4.45
CA ARG A 583 -11.45 -10.95 -3.65
C ARG A 583 -12.31 -9.71 -3.39
N TRP A 584 -11.69 -8.56 -3.08
CA TRP A 584 -12.40 -7.30 -2.81
C TRP A 584 -13.00 -6.71 -4.10
N LEU A 585 -12.27 -6.79 -5.21
CA LEU A 585 -12.73 -6.31 -6.51
C LEU A 585 -13.93 -7.12 -7.03
N ARG A 586 -13.88 -8.45 -6.88
CA ARG A 586 -15.02 -9.34 -7.17
C ARG A 586 -16.24 -9.04 -6.31
N THR A 587 -16.08 -8.87 -5.00
CA THR A 587 -17.23 -8.66 -4.10
C THR A 587 -17.81 -7.26 -4.15
N THR A 588 -16.99 -6.23 -4.44
CA THR A 588 -17.42 -4.82 -4.39
C THR A 588 -17.85 -4.27 -5.75
N TYR A 589 -17.18 -4.69 -6.82
CA TYR A 589 -17.40 -4.19 -8.19
C TYR A 589 -17.78 -5.29 -9.19
N GLY A 590 -17.73 -6.57 -8.82
CA GLY A 590 -17.96 -7.67 -9.76
C GLY A 590 -16.88 -7.78 -10.85
N ILE A 591 -15.66 -7.31 -10.56
CA ILE A 591 -14.56 -7.25 -11.54
C ILE A 591 -13.58 -8.40 -11.35
N ASP A 592 -13.35 -9.11 -12.45
CA ASP A 592 -12.45 -10.24 -12.57
C ASP A 592 -11.13 -9.81 -13.22
N VAL A 593 -10.03 -9.88 -12.46
CA VAL A 593 -8.69 -9.42 -12.89
C VAL A 593 -8.10 -10.25 -14.03
N LYS A 594 -8.63 -11.46 -14.26
CA LYS A 594 -8.29 -12.29 -15.42
C LYS A 594 -8.68 -11.64 -16.77
N ASN A 595 -9.60 -10.69 -16.76
CA ASN A 595 -10.19 -10.09 -17.97
C ASN A 595 -9.50 -8.79 -18.41
N GLY A 596 -8.20 -8.66 -18.14
CA GLY A 596 -7.34 -7.52 -18.51
C GLY A 596 -7.22 -6.43 -17.45
N GLU A 597 -6.29 -5.49 -17.67
CA GLU A 597 -6.18 -4.24 -16.90
C GLU A 597 -7.46 -3.41 -17.14
N ARG A 598 -8.00 -2.73 -16.13
CA ARG A 598 -9.27 -1.97 -16.25
C ARG A 598 -9.26 -0.72 -15.39
N VAL A 599 -10.02 0.30 -15.77
CA VAL A 599 -10.27 1.47 -14.93
C VAL A 599 -11.73 1.50 -14.50
N ILE A 600 -11.98 1.93 -13.26
CA ILE A 600 -13.31 2.33 -12.81
C ILE A 600 -13.28 3.77 -12.30
N ILE A 601 -14.39 4.47 -12.42
CA ILE A 601 -14.64 5.73 -11.70
C ILE A 601 -15.54 5.38 -10.52
N ASN A 602 -15.08 5.59 -9.30
CA ASN A 602 -15.78 5.26 -8.07
C ASN A 602 -16.25 6.52 -7.32
N ASP A 603 -17.47 6.49 -6.80
CA ASP A 603 -18.05 7.47 -5.90
C ASP A 603 -18.48 6.75 -4.61
N GLU A 604 -17.62 6.81 -3.58
CA GLU A 604 -17.87 6.07 -2.34
C GLU A 604 -19.11 6.60 -1.60
N ASP A 605 -19.26 7.92 -1.49
CA ASP A 605 -20.33 8.57 -0.72
C ASP A 605 -21.72 8.14 -1.23
N ASN A 606 -21.85 8.01 -2.55
CA ASN A 606 -23.08 7.59 -3.21
C ASN A 606 -23.20 6.07 -3.44
N ARG A 607 -22.16 5.29 -3.09
CA ARG A 607 -22.01 3.84 -3.35
C ARG A 607 -22.22 3.48 -4.83
N ARG A 608 -21.65 4.27 -5.74
CA ARG A 608 -21.80 4.17 -7.20
C ARG A 608 -20.45 4.05 -7.89
N TYR A 609 -20.42 3.36 -9.02
CA TYR A 609 -19.25 3.33 -9.89
C TYR A 609 -19.64 3.26 -11.38
N TRP A 610 -18.69 3.58 -12.24
CA TRP A 610 -18.77 3.47 -13.69
C TRP A 610 -17.54 2.69 -14.19
N ASP A 611 -17.78 1.65 -14.98
CA ASP A 611 -16.77 0.75 -15.56
C ASP A 611 -16.88 0.64 -17.09
N THR A 612 -17.82 1.37 -17.70
CA THR A 612 -18.07 1.41 -19.15
C THR A 612 -18.00 2.82 -19.72
N THR A 613 -17.54 2.90 -20.97
CA THR A 613 -17.51 4.11 -21.80
C THR A 613 -18.88 4.39 -22.44
N THR A 614 -18.99 5.50 -23.17
CA THR A 614 -20.19 5.85 -23.96
C THR A 614 -20.52 4.86 -25.08
N SER A 615 -19.54 4.07 -25.55
CA SER A 615 -19.75 2.98 -26.51
C SER A 615 -20.14 1.65 -25.84
N GLY A 616 -20.21 1.58 -24.51
CA GLY A 616 -20.49 0.36 -23.76
C GLY A 616 -19.28 -0.57 -23.57
N ALA A 617 -18.14 -0.26 -24.18
CA ALA A 617 -16.88 -0.95 -23.92
C ALA A 617 -16.37 -0.65 -22.49
N TYR A 618 -15.57 -1.55 -21.91
CA TYR A 618 -14.94 -1.29 -20.61
C TYR A 618 -13.96 -0.11 -20.70
N ILE A 619 -13.82 0.65 -19.61
CA ILE A 619 -12.82 1.72 -19.53
C ILE A 619 -11.43 1.09 -19.44
N MET A 620 -10.64 1.27 -20.50
CA MET A 620 -9.25 0.82 -20.54
C MET A 620 -8.34 1.87 -19.88
N PRO A 621 -7.16 1.47 -19.38
CA PRO A 621 -6.16 2.39 -18.83
C PRO A 621 -5.43 3.20 -19.92
N SER A 622 -6.19 3.89 -20.78
CA SER A 622 -5.67 4.78 -21.82
C SER A 622 -6.16 6.20 -21.60
N ARG A 623 -5.29 7.19 -21.87
CA ARG A 623 -5.54 8.61 -21.62
C ARG A 623 -6.88 9.10 -22.19
N THR A 624 -7.22 8.72 -23.42
CA THR A 624 -8.47 9.11 -24.09
C THR A 624 -9.70 8.48 -23.45
N SER A 625 -9.70 7.16 -23.22
CA SER A 625 -10.82 6.42 -22.60
C SER A 625 -11.17 6.98 -21.22
N ILE A 626 -10.14 7.30 -20.44
CA ILE A 626 -10.28 7.87 -19.10
C ILE A 626 -10.82 9.32 -19.17
N LEU A 627 -10.20 10.20 -19.96
CA LEU A 627 -10.60 11.62 -20.01
C LEU A 627 -12.02 11.81 -20.57
N ASP A 628 -12.38 11.06 -21.61
CA ASP A 628 -13.73 11.12 -22.20
C ASP A 628 -14.78 10.67 -21.17
N THR A 629 -14.54 9.57 -20.45
CA THR A 629 -15.49 9.08 -19.44
C THR A 629 -15.62 9.99 -18.23
N ILE A 630 -14.51 10.54 -17.70
CA ILE A 630 -14.55 11.50 -16.59
C ILE A 630 -15.42 12.72 -16.96
N THR A 631 -15.29 13.27 -18.17
CA THR A 631 -16.13 14.43 -18.57
C THR A 631 -17.61 14.09 -18.63
N GLN A 632 -17.98 12.86 -19.00
CA GLN A 632 -19.37 12.40 -19.04
C GLN A 632 -19.94 12.05 -17.68
N VAL A 633 -19.12 11.60 -16.72
CA VAL A 633 -19.55 11.30 -15.34
C VAL A 633 -19.80 12.58 -14.54
N ILE A 634 -18.98 13.61 -14.74
CA ILE A 634 -19.06 14.88 -13.99
C ILE A 634 -20.08 15.85 -14.58
N SER A 635 -20.40 15.73 -15.87
CA SER A 635 -21.43 16.58 -16.47
C SER A 635 -22.80 16.33 -15.82
N PRO A 636 -23.59 17.40 -15.52
CA PRO A 636 -24.92 17.22 -14.92
C PRO A 636 -25.89 16.48 -15.85
N SER A 637 -25.60 16.42 -17.14
CA SER A 637 -26.30 15.68 -18.18
C SER A 637 -25.62 14.34 -18.52
N SER A 638 -25.12 13.62 -17.51
CA SER A 638 -24.38 12.37 -17.68
C SER A 638 -25.19 11.32 -18.46
N LYS A 639 -24.71 10.91 -19.64
CA LYS A 639 -25.32 9.84 -20.45
C LYS A 639 -25.07 8.43 -19.89
N LEU A 640 -24.09 8.28 -19.00
CA LEU A 640 -23.66 7.01 -18.43
C LEU A 640 -24.47 6.64 -17.18
N LYS A 641 -25.07 5.44 -17.19
CA LYS A 641 -25.81 4.92 -16.02
C LYS A 641 -24.82 4.35 -14.98
N PRO A 642 -24.84 4.82 -13.72
CA PRO A 642 -23.99 4.26 -12.67
C PRO A 642 -24.45 2.85 -12.26
N LYS A 643 -23.48 2.00 -11.93
CA LYS A 643 -23.69 0.73 -11.19
C LYS A 643 -23.59 1.00 -9.69
N SER A 644 -24.23 0.18 -8.86
CA SER A 644 -24.14 0.28 -7.40
C SER A 644 -23.20 -0.78 -6.83
N THR A 645 -22.39 -0.43 -5.82
CA THR A 645 -21.54 -1.38 -5.08
C THR A 645 -22.31 -2.18 -4.02
N VAL A 646 -23.56 -1.78 -3.74
CA VAL A 646 -24.45 -2.39 -2.74
C VAL A 646 -25.66 -3.04 -3.41
N GLY A 647 -26.23 -4.04 -2.72
CA GLY A 647 -27.44 -4.74 -3.16
C GLY A 647 -28.70 -3.88 -3.11
N PHE A 648 -29.78 -4.35 -3.72
CA PHE A 648 -31.02 -3.58 -3.92
C PHE A 648 -31.60 -2.97 -2.62
N PHE A 649 -31.76 -3.76 -1.56
CA PHE A 649 -32.34 -3.31 -0.29
C PHE A 649 -31.49 -2.26 0.41
N GLU A 650 -30.18 -2.45 0.43
CA GLU A 650 -29.22 -1.53 1.03
C GLU A 650 -29.13 -0.22 0.22
N GLY A 651 -29.14 -0.33 -1.12
CA GLY A 651 -29.23 0.83 -2.02
C GLY A 651 -30.55 1.61 -1.87
N LEU A 652 -31.67 0.95 -1.57
CA LEU A 652 -32.93 1.61 -1.24
C LEU A 652 -32.82 2.38 0.09
N PHE A 653 -32.24 1.77 1.12
CA PHE A 653 -31.99 2.42 2.41
C PHE A 653 -31.07 3.64 2.31
N PHE A 654 -29.99 3.57 1.52
CA PHE A 654 -29.12 4.73 1.32
C PHE A 654 -29.80 5.84 0.51
N LYS A 655 -30.62 5.51 -0.50
CA LYS A 655 -31.40 6.50 -1.26
C LYS A 655 -32.43 7.21 -0.37
N THR A 656 -33.16 6.50 0.48
CA THR A 656 -34.11 7.14 1.42
C THR A 656 -33.38 7.99 2.45
N ARG A 657 -32.28 7.50 3.04
CA ARG A 657 -31.43 8.29 3.97
C ARG A 657 -30.90 9.57 3.32
N SER A 658 -30.37 9.48 2.10
CA SER A 658 -29.86 10.63 1.35
C SER A 658 -30.99 11.65 1.05
N PHE A 659 -32.16 11.17 0.64
CA PHE A 659 -33.34 12.03 0.42
C PHE A 659 -33.80 12.75 1.71
N ILE A 660 -33.79 12.04 2.85
CA ILE A 660 -34.12 12.63 4.17
C ILE A 660 -33.13 13.74 4.54
N GLN A 661 -31.83 13.52 4.29
CA GLN A 661 -30.78 14.52 4.57
C GLN A 661 -30.84 15.73 3.63
N ALA A 662 -31.13 15.52 2.33
CA ALA A 662 -31.23 16.59 1.34
C ALA A 662 -32.52 17.41 1.45
N HIS A 663 -33.64 16.77 1.81
CA HIS A 663 -34.98 17.38 1.79
C HIS A 663 -35.79 17.06 3.06
N PRO A 664 -35.35 17.51 4.25
CA PRO A 664 -36.03 17.20 5.51
C PRO A 664 -37.49 17.66 5.54
N PHE A 665 -37.78 18.85 4.99
CA PHE A 665 -39.15 19.39 4.94
C PHE A 665 -40.09 18.60 4.02
N ILE A 666 -39.60 18.14 2.86
CA ILE A 666 -40.41 17.33 1.93
C ILE A 666 -40.70 15.96 2.54
N PHE A 667 -39.73 15.36 3.23
CA PHE A 667 -39.94 14.10 3.94
C PHE A 667 -40.97 14.21 5.07
N ILE A 668 -40.92 15.28 5.87
CA ILE A 668 -41.93 15.57 6.90
C ILE A 668 -43.32 15.76 6.29
N ALA A 669 -43.43 16.51 5.17
CA ALA A 669 -44.69 16.69 4.46
C ALA A 669 -45.26 15.38 3.90
N LEU A 670 -44.41 14.49 3.36
CA LEU A 670 -44.82 13.17 2.90
C LEU A 670 -45.31 12.27 4.05
N ILE A 671 -44.63 12.27 5.20
CA ILE A 671 -45.10 11.57 6.40
C ILE A 671 -46.47 12.11 6.83
N PHE A 672 -46.64 13.42 6.88
CA PHE A 672 -47.91 14.05 7.25
C PHE A 672 -49.05 13.65 6.29
N LEU A 673 -48.80 13.66 4.97
CA LEU A 673 -49.77 13.20 3.97
C LEU A 673 -50.12 11.72 4.13
N VAL A 674 -49.16 10.84 4.43
CA VAL A 674 -49.42 9.41 4.69
C VAL A 674 -50.23 9.21 5.97
N VAL A 675 -49.97 9.98 7.03
CA VAL A 675 -50.75 9.95 8.28
C VAL A 675 -52.19 10.45 8.03
N VAL A 676 -52.36 11.55 7.31
CA VAL A 676 -53.69 12.07 6.94
C VAL A 676 -54.46 11.06 6.09
N PHE A 677 -53.83 10.52 5.02
CA PHE A 677 -54.46 9.55 4.12
C PHE A 677 -54.85 8.25 4.83
N SER A 678 -53.97 7.69 5.67
CA SER A 678 -54.28 6.50 6.46
C SER A 678 -55.42 6.75 7.45
N SER A 679 -55.49 7.94 8.08
CA SER A 679 -56.61 8.30 8.96
C SER A 679 -57.94 8.38 8.21
N LEU A 680 -57.94 8.87 6.96
CA LEU A 680 -59.12 8.94 6.09
C LEU A 680 -59.55 7.55 5.62
N CYS A 681 -58.62 6.67 5.22
CA CYS A 681 -58.92 5.29 4.88
C CYS A 681 -59.48 4.48 6.07
N VAL A 682 -58.94 4.69 7.28
CA VAL A 682 -59.46 4.06 8.51
C VAL A 682 -60.87 4.56 8.83
N LYS A 683 -61.12 5.88 8.77
CA LYS A 683 -62.48 6.45 8.93
C LYS A 683 -63.45 5.94 7.85
N GLY A 684 -62.99 5.76 6.61
CA GLY A 684 -63.78 5.18 5.52
C GLY A 684 -64.16 3.71 5.74
N ARG A 685 -63.22 2.87 6.19
CA ARG A 685 -63.51 1.47 6.58
C ARG A 685 -64.46 1.40 7.78
N LEU A 686 -64.27 2.25 8.80
CA LEU A 686 -65.16 2.33 9.97
C LEU A 686 -66.59 2.78 9.61
N ARG A 687 -66.76 3.66 8.63
CA ARG A 687 -68.10 4.02 8.11
C ARG A 687 -68.77 2.84 7.37
N ARG A 688 -68.04 2.05 6.58
CA ARG A 688 -68.59 0.84 5.94
C ARG A 688 -68.95 -0.26 6.96
N LEU A 689 -68.15 -0.43 8.01
CA LEU A 689 -68.43 -1.39 9.11
C LEU A 689 -69.57 -0.96 10.04
N ARG A 690 -70.00 0.31 10.01
CA ARG A 690 -71.20 0.79 10.74
C ARG A 690 -72.51 0.68 9.93
N GLY A 691 -72.45 0.18 8.69
CA GLY A 691 -73.62 0.01 7.82
C GLY A 691 -74.28 -1.38 7.90
N ALA A 692 -73.73 -2.34 8.65
CA ALA A 692 -74.30 -3.67 8.79
C ALA A 692 -73.93 -4.29 10.16
N GLY A 693 -74.92 -4.46 11.04
CA GLY A 693 -74.77 -5.18 12.31
C GLY A 693 -75.93 -4.90 13.26
N GLY A 694 -76.71 -5.92 13.61
CA GLY A 694 -77.88 -5.74 14.49
C GLY A 694 -78.80 -6.94 14.72
N LEU A 695 -78.31 -8.19 14.65
CA LEU A 695 -79.06 -9.35 15.16
C LEU A 695 -78.33 -9.92 16.39
N LEU A 696 -79.08 -10.10 17.48
CA LEU A 696 -78.69 -10.51 18.85
C LEU A 696 -78.36 -9.35 19.80
N GLY A 697 -79.33 -9.03 20.67
CA GLY A 697 -79.19 -7.99 21.71
C GLY A 697 -80.54 -7.43 22.20
N ALA A 698 -81.54 -8.28 22.42
CA ALA A 698 -82.78 -7.83 23.06
C ALA A 698 -82.54 -7.60 24.56
N VAL A 699 -83.07 -6.51 25.12
CA VAL A 699 -83.75 -6.42 26.43
C VAL A 699 -84.34 -5.00 26.58
N THR A 700 -85.51 -4.91 27.24
CA THR A 700 -86.27 -3.70 27.62
C THR A 700 -86.74 -2.73 26.52
N GLY A 701 -88.06 -2.65 26.33
CA GLY A 701 -88.73 -1.36 26.58
C GLY A 701 -89.64 -0.77 25.48
N THR A 702 -90.91 -1.18 25.51
CA THR A 702 -92.10 -0.32 25.31
C THR A 702 -92.48 0.18 23.88
N SER A 703 -93.69 -0.26 23.48
CA SER A 703 -94.71 0.44 22.67
C SER A 703 -94.42 0.98 21.25
N GLY A 704 -95.23 0.54 20.28
CA GLY A 704 -95.60 1.34 19.10
C GLY A 704 -95.86 0.51 17.84
N GLY A 705 -97.13 0.29 17.49
CA GLY A 705 -97.56 -0.60 16.40
C GLY A 705 -97.01 -0.27 15.01
N GLY A 706 -96.93 -1.29 14.15
CA GLY A 706 -96.63 -1.13 12.72
C GLY A 706 -97.88 -1.18 11.85
N PHE A 707 -97.75 -0.77 10.58
CA PHE A 707 -98.54 -1.33 9.47
C PHE A 707 -97.88 -1.08 8.11
N PHE A 708 -98.42 -1.73 7.08
CA PHE A 708 -97.94 -1.75 5.68
C PHE A 708 -97.95 -0.39 4.98
N HIS A 709 -97.11 -0.24 3.95
CA HIS A 709 -97.61 0.02 2.59
C HIS A 709 -96.66 -0.50 1.50
N LEU A 710 -97.19 -1.40 0.68
CA LEU A 710 -96.80 -1.63 -0.71
C LEU A 710 -97.85 -0.91 -1.57
N ASP A 711 -97.43 -0.11 -2.56
CA ASP A 711 -97.92 -0.15 -3.95
C ASP A 711 -97.48 1.08 -4.77
N GLY A 712 -97.59 0.97 -6.10
CA GLY A 712 -98.33 2.03 -6.78
C GLY A 712 -97.62 2.98 -7.75
N LYS A 713 -96.84 2.44 -8.70
CA LYS A 713 -97.09 2.60 -10.15
C LYS A 713 -97.03 4.00 -10.84
N GLU A 714 -96.72 3.92 -12.14
CA GLU A 714 -96.89 4.93 -13.21
C GLU A 714 -95.80 6.00 -13.38
N GLY A 715 -95.41 6.21 -14.63
CA GLY A 715 -94.43 7.19 -15.10
C GLY A 715 -94.80 7.63 -16.52
N LEU A 716 -94.07 8.57 -17.13
CA LEU A 716 -94.34 8.98 -18.52
C LEU A 716 -93.14 9.71 -19.16
N LEU A 717 -92.97 9.50 -20.47
CA LEU A 717 -92.15 10.27 -21.44
C LEU A 717 -90.61 10.34 -21.18
N GLY A 718 -89.70 9.87 -22.03
CA GLY A 718 -89.80 9.43 -23.43
C GLY A 718 -88.64 10.02 -24.27
N VAL A 719 -87.98 9.16 -25.08
CA VAL A 719 -87.14 9.52 -26.27
C VAL A 719 -85.85 10.33 -25.99
N GLY A 720 -84.69 10.07 -26.60
CA GLY A 720 -84.24 9.07 -27.58
C GLY A 720 -82.97 9.55 -28.32
N SER A 721 -82.25 8.63 -28.97
CA SER A 721 -80.96 8.84 -29.68
C SER A 721 -79.74 9.12 -28.78
N GLY A 722 -78.53 8.59 -29.02
CA GLY A 722 -78.08 7.64 -30.05
C GLY A 722 -76.98 8.19 -30.96
N SER A 723 -75.90 7.41 -31.12
CA SER A 723 -74.77 7.60 -32.06
C SER A 723 -73.77 8.72 -31.76
N GLY A 724 -72.47 8.46 -32.01
CA GLY A 724 -71.38 9.44 -31.85
C GLY A 724 -69.99 8.83 -31.57
N LYS A 725 -69.47 8.03 -32.52
CA LYS A 725 -68.06 7.60 -32.58
C LYS A 725 -67.54 7.94 -34.00
N VAL A 726 -66.22 7.81 -34.24
CA VAL A 726 -65.46 8.27 -35.43
C VAL A 726 -64.98 9.73 -35.25
N ASP A 727 -63.69 10.08 -35.34
CA ASP A 727 -62.44 9.31 -35.59
C ASP A 727 -61.47 9.37 -34.40
#